data_AF-A0A3S5JYE7-F1
#
_entry.id   AF-A0A3S5JYE7-F1
#
_cell.length_a   1.000
_cell.length_b   1.000
_cell.length_c   1.000
_cell.angle_alpha   90.00
_cell.angle_beta   90.00
_cell.angle_gamma   90.00
#
_symmetry.space_group_name_H-M   'P 1'
#
loop_
_entity.id
_entity.type
_entity.pdbx_description
1 polymer ?
#
loop_
_entity_poly.entity_id
_entity_poly.type
_entity_poly.pdbx_seq_one_letter_code
_entity_poly.pdbx_strand_id
1 'polypeptide(L)'
;MNFFKIRPNEKHPSILLFIMFYCITTASITGAAFRDAIFLVRFDKTYLPLMYVFIALIMAMAIEAYKKFTLEKDQITLITISGSIFSISLLLFQLYMPGWAIPVFYIWMEIVTILSIMQFWILAGAVFNSRQAKRLFPLIIAGGSISAITAGYSISPFVEFFGSHNILYLTLLFLITSIAISHFIRPYVDEQAQFQPKEQKSRNIKFDPYLKAIAIMALCSAFISRIVDYQFKVMSSEVFPNQNELVEFFGSYYMYTGLATLFMQFFLTGYILTRFGILIGLIILPIALSIGSIGFLMAGTLLTIFITKFSDQVFKFSINNAIREILWLPLSIKKKQRSKPIIDGTLKSSIEGFAGLVIFSLVYFDFMPGSRIYLLSIITVLVTAIWIWNTFKLKKGYVTEIVRSIDNRQLNLDVVEFDVHDVETVNTLDKTLKDKDEFKQLFAIDILWTLPLEPWKGTIRHLFLNGSIAIKRGILELCWNQESILPDKLIKDQTRILDDITPYAIACANDRQIKGLKNIITDYLSHKNTSLAMASAVAILSQDLNNKEATQLIEHTLENGEQNNILEMIGFLKAAPHLVDRKHILKLFDSKNDKILNSVLTIVCNDPKLDYFDKIIKLLTVSTTFTSSERALEFYPKNQVSDRLLNIISDKESDQELHKASLRMIHNYHNKGTVRIILTFMNNPNLSLIEEASDALIKISKKHALDNVELLEINNNIETLAKRAYQLHRFNHDLDSDLKAGLIIDHINCDLAAITRIILKLGTLKEPDIPIETYIRYIESKDIELLPLVLELVESTFSSKIIRLLIPLIDPESDTLSFANEPFGQELISMDEMLIFWVENPHRWKTSIAIQFLLNKENTTILRSINWSRISEKLLEIALFNDHEKNYLDRNFLNNKLPRKESQTMYSILEKTLLLKSVDLFETIPGEILSKIARISVEIETEESEIIFDEGDHGDSLFVIISGKINVTQNDNSIAVLGSGRCIGEMALLDQEPRSARATSFEDSILLKIHQEGFYELMASNPDIMKQIVKILTRRVRMMNKKLTNVLS
;
A
#
# COMPACT_ATOMS: atom_id res chain seq x y z
N MET A 1 0.48 20.91 -28.11
CA MET A 1 1.05 20.81 -26.74
C MET A 1 0.14 20.10 -25.72
N ASN A 2 -1.18 19.95 -25.96
CA ASN A 2 -2.07 19.11 -25.12
C ASN A 2 -1.80 17.59 -25.18
N PHE A 3 -0.95 17.12 -26.12
CA PHE A 3 -0.64 15.70 -26.29
C PHE A 3 0.26 15.10 -25.18
N PHE A 4 1.07 15.93 -24.49
CA PHE A 4 2.07 15.46 -23.52
C PHE A 4 1.71 15.72 -22.05
N LYS A 5 0.53 16.29 -21.74
CA LYS A 5 0.06 16.61 -20.37
C LYS A 5 1.14 17.24 -19.46
N ILE A 6 1.93 18.18 -19.99
CA ILE A 6 3.00 18.86 -19.23
C ILE A 6 2.37 19.91 -18.31
N ARG A 7 2.64 19.84 -17.00
CA ARG A 7 2.11 20.83 -16.03
C ARG A 7 2.87 22.16 -16.13
N PRO A 8 2.27 23.29 -15.70
CA PRO A 8 2.90 24.61 -15.74
C PRO A 8 4.28 24.64 -15.04
N ASN A 9 4.37 24.03 -13.86
CA ASN A 9 5.60 23.99 -13.05
C ASN A 9 6.69 23.08 -13.63
N GLU A 10 6.35 22.18 -14.56
CA GLU A 10 7.29 21.22 -15.15
C GLU A 10 7.81 21.68 -16.51
N LYS A 11 7.20 22.72 -17.10
CA LYS A 11 7.49 23.17 -18.46
C LYS A 11 8.92 23.69 -18.62
N HIS A 12 9.36 24.56 -17.72
CA HIS A 12 10.70 25.16 -17.75
C HIS A 12 11.82 24.13 -17.57
N PRO A 13 11.83 23.28 -16.52
CA PRO A 13 12.88 22.27 -16.36
C PRO A 13 12.90 21.25 -17.51
N SER A 14 11.73 20.90 -18.07
CA SER A 14 11.66 19.97 -19.21
C SER A 14 12.33 20.53 -20.46
N ILE A 15 12.11 21.82 -20.76
CA ILE A 15 12.73 22.48 -21.92
C ILE A 15 14.25 22.60 -21.72
N LEU A 16 14.71 22.98 -20.54
CA LEU A 16 16.15 23.08 -20.25
C LEU A 16 16.84 21.73 -20.39
N LEU A 17 16.27 20.66 -19.84
CA LEU A 17 16.82 19.30 -19.99
C LEU A 17 16.77 18.81 -21.43
N PHE A 18 15.74 19.16 -22.20
CA PHE A 18 15.67 18.87 -23.63
C PHE A 18 16.84 19.52 -24.39
N ILE A 19 17.08 20.81 -24.18
CA ILE A 19 18.16 21.55 -24.85
C ILE A 19 19.52 21.01 -24.39
N MET A 20 19.70 20.75 -23.10
CA MET A 20 20.93 20.18 -22.57
C MET A 20 21.24 18.81 -23.21
N PHE A 21 20.25 17.93 -23.30
CA PHE A 21 20.43 16.63 -23.92
C PHE A 21 20.78 16.77 -25.40
N TYR A 22 20.07 17.65 -26.12
CA TYR A 22 20.37 18.00 -27.52
C TYR A 22 21.83 18.46 -27.71
N CYS A 23 22.35 19.32 -26.82
CA CYS A 23 23.73 19.78 -26.89
C CYS A 23 24.73 18.63 -26.65
N ILE A 24 24.50 17.80 -25.63
CA ILE A 24 25.37 16.66 -25.30
C ILE A 24 25.41 15.66 -26.46
N THR A 25 24.26 15.33 -27.05
CA THR A 25 24.19 14.40 -28.18
C THR A 25 24.77 14.99 -29.45
N THR A 26 24.58 16.29 -29.73
CA THR A 26 25.24 16.97 -30.86
C THR A 26 26.76 16.95 -30.74
N ALA A 27 27.29 17.26 -29.56
CA ALA A 27 28.72 17.18 -29.28
C ALA A 27 29.25 15.75 -29.46
N SER A 28 28.48 14.75 -29.00
CA SER A 28 28.83 13.35 -29.13
C SER A 28 28.90 12.89 -30.60
N ILE A 29 27.91 13.29 -31.43
CA ILE A 29 27.84 12.90 -32.84
C ILE A 29 28.97 13.55 -33.65
N THR A 30 29.15 14.86 -33.51
CA THR A 30 30.20 15.60 -34.23
C THR A 30 31.59 15.11 -33.85
N GLY A 31 31.83 14.90 -32.55
CA GLY A 31 33.08 14.37 -32.04
C GLY A 31 33.36 12.93 -32.47
N ALA A 32 32.34 12.05 -32.45
CA ALA A 32 32.47 10.67 -32.90
C ALA A 32 32.73 10.57 -34.40
N ALA A 33 32.04 11.35 -35.23
CA ALA A 33 32.24 11.37 -36.69
C ALA A 33 33.68 11.77 -37.04
N PHE A 34 34.20 12.83 -36.41
CA PHE A 34 35.59 13.28 -36.61
C PHE A 34 36.60 12.24 -36.13
N ARG A 35 36.42 11.74 -34.91
CA ARG A 35 37.29 10.70 -34.32
C ARG A 35 37.37 9.45 -35.18
N ASP A 36 36.22 8.92 -35.58
CA ASP A 36 36.15 7.65 -36.29
C ASP A 36 36.79 7.80 -37.67
N ALA A 37 36.57 8.93 -38.35
CA ALA A 37 37.17 9.20 -39.65
C ALA A 37 38.69 9.39 -39.59
N ILE A 38 39.21 10.17 -38.66
CA ILE A 38 40.67 10.42 -38.57
C ILE A 38 41.44 9.14 -38.19
N PHE A 39 40.87 8.29 -37.35
CA PHE A 39 41.47 7.02 -36.97
C PHE A 39 41.46 6.02 -38.14
N LEU A 40 40.31 5.84 -38.80
CA LEU A 40 40.15 4.86 -39.89
C LEU A 40 40.98 5.20 -41.14
N VAL A 41 41.31 6.47 -41.36
CA VAL A 41 42.15 6.91 -42.49
C VAL A 41 43.64 6.81 -42.18
N ARG A 42 44.06 7.03 -40.93
CA ARG A 42 45.49 7.10 -40.56
C ARG A 42 46.07 5.82 -39.94
N PHE A 43 45.22 4.94 -39.42
CA PHE A 43 45.63 3.68 -38.80
C PHE A 43 45.02 2.49 -39.52
N ASP A 44 45.73 1.36 -39.46
CA ASP A 44 45.20 0.11 -39.97
C ASP A 44 43.94 -0.29 -39.17
N LYS A 45 42.89 -0.68 -39.92
CA LYS A 45 41.57 -1.03 -39.41
C LYS A 45 41.62 -2.20 -38.43
N THR A 46 42.63 -3.06 -38.54
CA THR A 46 42.89 -4.18 -37.61
C THR A 46 43.16 -3.74 -36.17
N TYR A 47 43.56 -2.48 -35.93
CA TYR A 47 43.77 -1.93 -34.59
C TYR A 47 42.52 -1.32 -33.96
N LEU A 48 41.41 -1.15 -34.70
CA LEU A 48 40.16 -0.63 -34.16
C LEU A 48 39.62 -1.43 -32.96
N PRO A 49 39.67 -2.79 -32.95
CA PRO A 49 39.24 -3.58 -31.81
C PRO A 49 40.07 -3.32 -30.54
N LEU A 50 41.37 -3.03 -30.70
CA LEU A 50 42.27 -2.68 -29.59
C LEU A 50 41.79 -1.40 -28.88
N MET A 51 41.27 -0.43 -29.63
CA MET A 51 40.69 0.78 -29.06
C MET A 51 39.49 0.48 -28.16
N TYR A 52 38.64 -0.49 -28.53
CA TYR A 52 37.51 -0.91 -27.67
C TYR A 52 37.98 -1.50 -26.34
N VAL A 53 39.08 -2.25 -26.34
CA VAL A 53 39.69 -2.81 -25.12
C VAL A 53 40.23 -1.69 -24.23
N PHE A 54 40.96 -0.74 -24.81
CA PHE A 54 41.50 0.39 -24.04
C PHE A 54 40.41 1.32 -23.52
N ILE A 55 39.34 1.55 -24.29
CA ILE A 55 38.16 2.27 -23.81
C ILE A 55 37.60 1.58 -22.58
N ALA A 56 37.40 0.26 -22.59
CA ALA A 56 36.85 -0.45 -21.44
C ALA A 56 37.74 -0.33 -20.19
N LEU A 57 39.07 -0.45 -20.35
CA LEU A 57 40.03 -0.36 -19.25
C LEU A 57 40.09 1.05 -18.66
N ILE A 58 40.21 2.08 -19.51
CA ILE A 58 40.33 3.47 -19.06
C ILE A 58 38.98 3.98 -18.55
N MET A 59 37.85 3.58 -19.15
CA MET A 59 36.51 3.92 -18.65
C MET A 59 36.28 3.35 -17.24
N ALA A 60 36.73 2.13 -16.95
CA ALA A 60 36.63 1.58 -15.60
C ALA A 60 37.36 2.44 -14.56
N MET A 61 38.56 2.94 -14.91
CA MET A 61 39.32 3.88 -14.07
C MET A 61 38.61 5.24 -13.96
N ALA A 62 38.06 5.75 -15.06
CA ALA A 62 37.36 7.03 -15.10
C ALA A 62 36.08 7.03 -14.25
N ILE A 63 35.30 5.93 -14.27
CA ILE A 63 34.11 5.78 -13.43
C ILE A 63 34.50 5.72 -11.95
N GLU A 64 35.57 5.02 -11.60
CA GLU A 64 36.04 4.95 -10.21
C GLU A 64 36.54 6.31 -9.70
N ALA A 65 37.27 7.04 -10.55
CA ALA A 65 37.64 8.42 -10.27
C ALA A 65 36.40 9.31 -10.10
N TYR A 66 35.43 9.23 -11.01
CA TYR A 66 34.18 9.97 -10.95
C TYR A 66 33.44 9.72 -9.64
N LYS A 67 33.25 8.45 -9.22
CA LYS A 67 32.62 8.10 -7.94
C LYS A 67 33.29 8.77 -6.74
N LYS A 68 34.62 8.75 -6.70
CA LYS A 68 35.39 9.36 -5.60
C LYS A 68 35.15 10.87 -5.50
N PHE A 69 34.97 11.55 -6.63
CA PHE A 69 34.71 12.99 -6.66
C PHE A 69 33.24 13.36 -6.38
N THR A 70 32.30 12.42 -6.52
CA THR A 70 30.86 12.66 -6.33
C THR A 70 30.42 12.73 -4.86
N LEU A 71 31.19 12.14 -3.93
CA LEU A 71 30.77 11.95 -2.53
C LEU A 71 30.51 13.24 -1.73
N GLU A 72 30.97 14.40 -2.20
CA GLU A 72 30.91 15.67 -1.45
C GLU A 72 30.47 16.88 -2.30
N LYS A 73 30.02 16.68 -3.55
CA LYS A 73 29.74 17.79 -4.49
C LYS A 73 28.38 17.66 -5.15
N ASP A 74 27.71 18.80 -5.31
CA ASP A 74 26.49 18.93 -6.10
C ASP A 74 26.72 18.53 -7.57
N GLN A 75 25.72 17.89 -8.17
CA GLN A 75 25.76 17.31 -9.52
C GLN A 75 26.06 18.37 -10.60
N ILE A 76 25.55 19.60 -10.45
CA ILE A 76 25.81 20.69 -11.40
C ILE A 76 27.27 21.16 -11.31
N THR A 77 27.83 21.17 -10.10
CA THR A 77 29.25 21.48 -9.89
C THR A 77 30.14 20.41 -10.54
N LEU A 78 29.77 19.14 -10.43
CA LEU A 78 30.49 18.04 -11.09
C LEU A 78 30.48 18.17 -12.61
N ILE A 79 29.31 18.43 -13.20
CA ILE A 79 29.15 18.66 -14.64
C ILE A 79 30.01 19.82 -15.11
N THR A 80 30.09 20.89 -14.32
CA THR A 80 30.89 22.08 -14.64
C THR A 80 32.39 21.77 -14.62
N ILE A 81 32.87 21.06 -13.60
CA ILE A 81 34.29 20.69 -13.48
C ILE A 81 34.68 19.73 -14.60
N SER A 82 33.95 18.63 -14.79
CA SER A 82 34.28 17.66 -15.83
C SER A 82 34.09 18.24 -17.23
N GLY A 83 33.03 19.01 -17.46
CA GLY A 83 32.79 19.69 -18.73
C GLY A 83 33.91 20.66 -19.08
N SER A 84 34.42 21.42 -18.10
CA SER A 84 35.57 22.31 -18.32
C SER A 84 36.84 21.54 -18.67
N ILE A 85 37.12 20.42 -17.99
CA ILE A 85 38.24 19.52 -18.32
C ILE A 85 38.09 18.97 -19.74
N PHE A 86 36.89 18.54 -20.12
CA PHE A 86 36.60 18.03 -21.47
C PHE A 86 36.81 19.13 -22.52
N SER A 87 36.26 20.33 -22.32
CA SER A 87 36.43 21.44 -23.26
C SER A 87 37.90 21.87 -23.41
N ILE A 88 38.65 21.99 -22.31
CA ILE A 88 40.07 22.37 -22.38
C ILE A 88 40.90 21.30 -23.09
N SER A 89 40.68 20.02 -22.74
CA SER A 89 41.43 18.92 -23.36
C SER A 89 41.13 18.78 -24.86
N LEU A 90 39.88 18.98 -25.29
CA LEU A 90 39.53 18.98 -26.71
C LEU A 90 40.15 20.16 -27.45
N LEU A 91 40.17 21.36 -26.87
CA LEU A 91 40.87 22.50 -27.47
C LEU A 91 42.36 22.20 -27.68
N LEU A 92 43.02 21.52 -26.74
CA LEU A 92 44.42 21.11 -26.89
C LEU A 92 44.61 20.11 -28.05
N PHE A 93 43.73 19.12 -28.17
CA PHE A 93 43.76 18.20 -29.31
C PHE A 93 43.53 18.90 -30.65
N GLN A 94 42.72 19.96 -30.70
CA GLN A 94 42.53 20.77 -31.90
C GLN A 94 43.82 21.52 -32.30
N LEU A 95 44.51 22.11 -31.32
CA LEU A 95 45.72 22.91 -31.56
C LEU A 95 46.93 22.05 -31.93
N TYR A 96 47.03 20.83 -31.36
CA TYR A 96 48.18 19.96 -31.57
C TYR A 96 47.78 18.47 -31.55
N MET A 97 47.72 17.85 -32.73
CA MET A 97 47.40 16.43 -32.89
C MET A 97 48.52 15.65 -33.62
N PRO A 98 49.63 15.32 -32.93
CA PRO A 98 50.67 14.45 -33.48
C PRO A 98 50.14 13.02 -33.69
N GLY A 99 50.81 12.21 -34.52
CA GLY A 99 50.31 10.88 -34.90
C GLY A 99 49.94 9.96 -33.73
N TRP A 100 50.72 9.96 -32.65
CA TRP A 100 50.43 9.15 -31.44
C TRP A 100 49.23 9.66 -30.64
N ALA A 101 48.83 10.93 -30.81
CA ALA A 101 47.71 11.52 -30.08
C ALA A 101 46.35 11.08 -30.63
N ILE A 102 46.29 10.52 -31.85
CA ILE A 102 45.03 10.10 -32.48
C ILE A 102 44.37 8.91 -31.73
N PRO A 103 45.08 7.82 -31.39
CA PRO A 103 44.51 6.76 -30.52
C PRO A 103 44.09 7.27 -29.13
N VAL A 104 44.87 8.20 -28.54
CA VAL A 104 44.54 8.78 -27.24
C VAL A 104 43.27 9.63 -27.32
N PHE A 105 43.17 10.48 -28.35
CA PHE A 105 41.96 11.24 -28.66
C PHE A 105 40.76 10.31 -28.89
N TYR A 106 40.97 9.17 -29.56
CA TYR A 106 39.91 8.21 -29.82
C TYR A 106 39.26 7.71 -28.52
N ILE A 107 40.10 7.28 -27.58
CA ILE A 107 39.66 6.83 -26.26
C ILE A 107 39.05 7.99 -25.47
N TRP A 108 39.70 9.15 -25.47
CA TRP A 108 39.28 10.31 -24.70
C TRP A 108 37.90 10.83 -25.10
N MET A 109 37.63 10.94 -26.41
CA MET A 109 36.31 11.33 -26.92
C MET A 109 35.18 10.39 -26.50
N GLU A 110 35.45 9.08 -26.40
CA GLU A 110 34.45 8.13 -25.91
C GLU A 110 34.16 8.36 -24.42
N ILE A 111 35.19 8.66 -23.63
CA ILE A 111 35.05 8.98 -22.20
C ILE A 111 34.21 10.23 -22.01
N VAL A 112 34.50 11.31 -22.77
CA VAL A 112 33.71 12.55 -22.77
C VAL A 112 32.25 12.26 -23.05
N THR A 113 31.97 11.47 -24.09
CA THR A 113 30.61 11.12 -24.53
C THR A 113 29.83 10.37 -23.44
N ILE A 114 30.40 9.26 -22.94
CA ILE A 114 29.71 8.39 -21.98
C ILE A 114 29.52 9.10 -20.63
N LEU A 115 30.54 9.81 -20.13
CA LEU A 115 30.41 10.53 -18.86
C LEU A 115 29.40 11.68 -18.96
N SER A 116 29.37 12.43 -20.06
CA SER A 116 28.41 13.53 -20.24
C SER A 116 26.95 13.01 -20.28
N ILE A 117 26.70 11.92 -21.00
CA ILE A 117 25.37 11.28 -21.03
C ILE A 117 25.00 10.73 -19.66
N MET A 118 25.93 10.08 -18.95
CA MET A 118 25.68 9.56 -17.60
C MET A 118 25.34 10.69 -16.61
N GLN A 119 26.11 11.77 -16.62
CA GLN A 119 25.88 12.92 -15.75
C GLN A 119 24.54 13.60 -16.01
N PHE A 120 24.14 13.69 -17.28
CA PHE A 120 22.83 14.18 -17.68
C PHE A 120 21.70 13.36 -17.04
N TRP A 121 21.76 12.02 -17.12
CA TRP A 121 20.72 11.16 -16.56
C TRP A 121 20.62 11.24 -15.03
N ILE A 122 21.75 11.42 -14.35
CA ILE A 122 21.77 11.65 -12.90
C ILE A 122 21.09 12.99 -12.56
N LEU A 123 21.41 14.07 -13.29
CA LEU A 123 20.77 15.37 -13.09
C LEU A 123 19.27 15.34 -13.40
N ALA A 124 18.87 14.72 -14.52
CA ALA A 124 17.46 14.60 -14.90
C ALA A 124 16.65 13.82 -13.86
N GLY A 125 17.24 12.80 -13.24
CA GLY A 125 16.63 12.05 -12.14
C GLY A 125 16.56 12.80 -10.82
N ALA A 126 17.38 13.84 -10.63
CA ALA A 126 17.31 14.73 -9.47
C ALA A 126 16.24 15.84 -9.63
N VAL A 127 15.85 16.16 -10.88
CA VAL A 127 14.83 17.16 -11.20
C VAL A 127 13.42 16.56 -11.25
N PHE A 128 13.29 15.32 -11.75
CA PHE A 128 11.99 14.68 -11.94
C PHE A 128 11.81 13.40 -11.12
N ASN A 129 10.65 13.26 -10.49
CA ASN A 129 10.26 12.02 -9.81
C ASN A 129 10.00 10.88 -10.82
N SER A 130 9.89 9.64 -10.35
CA SER A 130 9.71 8.45 -11.20
C SER A 130 8.50 8.55 -12.15
N ARG A 131 7.44 9.27 -11.77
CA ARG A 131 6.21 9.41 -12.56
C ARG A 131 6.32 10.49 -13.62
N GLN A 132 6.85 11.65 -13.24
CA GLN A 132 7.21 12.73 -14.16
C GLN A 132 8.21 12.22 -15.20
N ALA A 133 9.19 11.42 -14.80
CA ALA A 133 10.15 10.79 -15.70
C ALA A 133 9.46 9.94 -16.78
N LYS A 134 8.48 9.09 -16.43
CA LYS A 134 7.72 8.30 -17.42
C LYS A 134 7.03 9.18 -18.49
N ARG A 135 6.49 10.33 -18.09
CA ARG A 135 5.78 11.26 -18.99
C ARG A 135 6.73 12.14 -19.81
N LEU A 136 7.77 12.67 -19.18
CA LEU A 136 8.61 13.74 -19.73
C LEU A 136 9.90 13.24 -20.39
N PHE A 137 10.45 12.10 -19.97
CA PHE A 137 11.69 11.58 -20.57
C PHE A 137 11.56 11.26 -22.05
N PRO A 138 10.44 10.72 -22.57
CA PRO A 138 10.28 10.54 -24.02
C PRO A 138 10.44 11.85 -24.81
N LEU A 139 9.91 12.96 -24.28
CA LEU A 139 10.07 14.28 -24.88
C LEU A 139 11.53 14.75 -24.83
N ILE A 140 12.18 14.59 -23.67
CA ILE A 140 13.59 14.96 -23.47
C ILE A 140 14.51 14.14 -24.40
N ILE A 141 14.24 12.83 -24.54
CA ILE A 141 14.97 11.91 -25.42
C ILE A 141 14.78 12.31 -26.90
N ALA A 142 13.62 12.84 -27.27
CA ALA A 142 13.40 13.35 -28.63
C ALA A 142 14.39 14.46 -29.00
N GLY A 143 14.93 15.20 -28.02
CA GLY A 143 16.03 16.15 -28.21
C GLY A 143 17.28 15.48 -28.80
N GLY A 144 17.58 14.24 -28.39
CA GLY A 144 18.67 13.45 -28.97
C GLY A 144 18.40 13.07 -30.43
N SER A 145 17.17 12.64 -30.77
CA SER A 145 16.80 12.32 -32.14
C SER A 145 16.85 13.57 -33.05
N ILE A 146 16.36 14.71 -32.57
CA ILE A 146 16.42 16.00 -33.28
C ILE A 146 17.88 16.46 -33.45
N SER A 147 18.73 16.23 -32.45
CA SER A 147 20.16 16.49 -32.55
C SER A 147 20.83 15.66 -33.65
N ALA A 148 20.47 14.37 -33.79
CA ALA A 148 21.05 13.52 -34.81
C ALA A 148 20.67 13.98 -36.23
N ILE A 149 19.43 14.45 -36.41
CA ILE A 149 18.96 15.03 -37.68
C ILE A 149 19.72 16.31 -37.99
N THR A 150 19.74 17.24 -37.04
CA THR A 150 20.35 18.57 -37.24
C THR A 150 21.88 18.50 -37.35
N ALA A 151 22.55 17.76 -36.48
CA ALA A 151 24.00 17.54 -36.53
C ALA A 151 24.40 16.75 -37.78
N GLY A 152 23.69 15.66 -38.10
CA GLY A 152 23.96 14.84 -39.28
C GLY A 152 23.83 15.62 -40.58
N TYR A 153 22.77 16.43 -40.71
CA TYR A 153 22.59 17.33 -41.85
C TYR A 153 23.65 18.44 -41.91
N SER A 154 24.06 18.98 -40.75
CA SER A 154 24.99 20.12 -40.70
C SER A 154 26.45 19.73 -40.90
N ILE A 155 26.82 18.46 -40.67
CA ILE A 155 28.21 17.99 -40.82
C ILE A 155 28.70 18.16 -42.27
N SER A 156 27.95 17.72 -43.27
CA SER A 156 28.38 17.79 -44.68
C SER A 156 28.66 19.22 -45.17
N PRO A 157 27.73 20.19 -45.07
CA PRO A 157 28.01 21.57 -45.48
C PRO A 157 29.13 22.18 -44.63
N PHE A 158 29.21 21.87 -43.33
CA PHE A 158 30.29 22.38 -42.49
C PHE A 158 31.67 21.89 -42.94
N VAL A 159 31.79 20.61 -43.31
CA VAL A 159 33.04 20.04 -43.83
C VAL A 159 33.41 20.66 -45.17
N GLU A 160 32.44 20.91 -46.04
CA GLU A 160 32.67 21.54 -47.35
C GLU A 160 33.20 22.97 -47.20
N PHE A 161 32.63 23.77 -46.28
CA PHE A 161 33.04 25.17 -46.06
C PHE A 161 34.29 25.34 -45.18
N PHE A 162 34.41 24.57 -44.09
CA PHE A 162 35.43 24.78 -43.05
C PHE A 162 36.46 23.66 -42.96
N GLY A 163 36.29 22.56 -43.68
CA GLY A 163 37.13 21.38 -43.61
C GLY A 163 36.86 20.48 -42.40
N SER A 164 37.12 19.18 -42.55
CA SER A 164 36.87 18.18 -41.50
C SER A 164 37.70 18.40 -40.23
N HIS A 165 38.88 19.03 -40.33
CA HIS A 165 39.74 19.35 -39.19
C HIS A 165 39.08 20.31 -38.19
N ASN A 166 38.14 21.16 -38.63
CA ASN A 166 37.52 22.18 -37.77
C ASN A 166 36.23 21.71 -37.07
N ILE A 167 35.80 20.46 -37.27
CA ILE A 167 34.57 19.93 -36.64
C ILE A 167 34.66 19.98 -35.11
N LEU A 168 35.85 19.87 -34.53
CA LEU A 168 36.01 19.86 -33.07
C LEU A 168 35.56 21.19 -32.41
N TYR A 169 35.66 22.32 -33.11
CA TYR A 169 35.15 23.61 -32.61
C TYR A 169 33.62 23.56 -32.42
N LEU A 170 32.91 22.86 -33.29
CA LEU A 170 31.48 22.63 -33.16
C LEU A 170 31.18 21.77 -31.92
N THR A 171 31.96 20.71 -31.69
CA THR A 171 31.84 19.88 -30.49
C THR A 171 32.08 20.70 -29.20
N LEU A 172 33.10 21.56 -29.20
CA LEU A 172 33.42 22.45 -28.07
C LEU A 172 32.26 23.41 -27.75
N LEU A 173 31.69 24.05 -28.77
CA LEU A 173 30.57 24.98 -28.62
C LEU A 173 29.39 24.32 -27.89
N PHE A 174 28.99 23.12 -28.32
CA PHE A 174 27.87 22.41 -27.72
C PHE A 174 28.16 21.90 -26.29
N LEU A 175 29.39 21.48 -26.01
CA LEU A 175 29.79 21.12 -24.63
C LEU A 175 29.71 22.32 -23.69
N ILE A 176 30.25 23.47 -24.09
CA ILE A 176 30.20 24.70 -23.27
C ILE A 176 28.75 25.16 -23.06
N THR A 177 27.93 25.07 -24.11
CA THR A 177 26.49 25.39 -24.02
C THR A 177 25.77 24.46 -23.04
N SER A 178 26.12 23.16 -23.01
CA SER A 178 25.54 22.21 -22.04
C SER A 178 25.88 22.56 -20.58
N ILE A 179 27.09 23.07 -20.34
CA ILE A 179 27.53 23.54 -19.01
C ILE A 179 26.70 24.77 -18.61
N ALA A 180 26.51 25.74 -19.52
CA ALA A 180 25.71 26.92 -19.24
C ALA A 180 24.26 26.54 -18.88
N ILE A 181 23.64 25.63 -19.64
CA ILE A 181 22.27 25.16 -19.38
C ILE A 181 22.16 24.46 -18.03
N SER A 182 23.17 23.68 -17.63
CA SER A 182 23.16 22.99 -16.32
C SER A 182 23.02 23.96 -15.13
N HIS A 183 23.54 25.18 -15.23
CA HIS A 183 23.39 26.20 -14.19
C HIS A 183 21.97 26.76 -14.11
N PHE A 184 21.27 26.88 -15.24
CA PHE A 184 19.87 27.31 -15.27
C PHE A 184 18.91 26.25 -14.71
N ILE A 185 19.35 24.99 -14.63
CA ILE A 185 18.56 23.88 -14.04
C ILE A 185 18.65 23.89 -12.51
N ARG A 186 19.67 24.52 -11.91
CA ARG A 186 19.94 24.54 -10.46
C ARG A 186 18.73 24.85 -9.57
N PRO A 187 17.86 25.83 -9.87
CA PRO A 187 16.70 26.15 -9.04
C PRO A 187 15.64 25.03 -8.96
N TYR A 188 15.70 24.03 -9.84
CA TYR A 188 14.72 22.94 -9.96
C TYR A 188 15.24 21.61 -9.40
N VAL A 189 16.44 21.58 -8.81
CA VAL A 189 17.01 20.38 -8.18
C VAL A 189 16.59 20.36 -6.71
N ASP A 190 15.96 19.28 -6.27
CA ASP A 190 15.53 19.12 -4.89
C ASP A 190 16.72 18.75 -3.97
N GLU A 191 17.07 19.63 -3.02
CA GLU A 191 18.21 19.42 -2.10
C GLU A 191 18.01 18.19 -1.20
N GLN A 192 16.76 17.80 -0.90
CA GLN A 192 16.48 16.63 -0.08
C GLN A 192 16.69 15.30 -0.82
N ALA A 193 16.61 15.29 -2.15
CA ALA A 193 16.84 14.12 -2.99
C ALA A 193 18.33 13.73 -3.10
N GLN A 194 19.26 14.58 -2.64
CA GLN A 194 20.70 14.37 -2.74
C GLN A 194 21.30 13.55 -1.58
N PHE A 195 20.56 13.24 -0.52
CA PHE A 195 21.05 12.40 0.57
C PHE A 195 21.14 10.93 0.13
N GLN A 196 22.29 10.55 -0.45
CA GLN A 196 22.69 9.15 -0.56
C GLN A 196 22.89 8.60 0.86
N PRO A 197 22.22 7.50 1.27
CA PRO A 197 22.56 6.83 2.51
C PRO A 197 24.01 6.35 2.40
N LYS A 198 24.85 6.67 3.39
CA LYS A 198 26.23 6.17 3.50
C LYS A 198 26.25 4.67 3.17
N GLU A 199 26.94 4.29 2.11
CA GLU A 199 27.12 2.88 1.73
C GLU A 199 27.73 2.10 2.90
N GLN A 200 26.94 1.20 3.50
CA GLN A 200 27.49 0.10 4.27
C GLN A 200 28.31 -0.76 3.33
N LYS A 201 29.63 -0.80 3.56
CA LYS A 201 30.56 -1.74 2.92
C LYS A 201 30.03 -3.17 3.11
N SER A 202 29.44 -3.77 2.07
CA SER A 202 29.03 -5.18 2.10
C SER A 202 29.53 -5.96 0.88
N ARG A 203 30.24 -7.04 1.21
CA ARG A 203 30.79 -8.11 0.37
C ARG A 203 29.73 -8.79 -0.50
N ASN A 204 30.20 -9.33 -1.64
CA ASN A 204 29.56 -10.26 -2.58
C ASN A 204 28.08 -9.98 -2.93
N ILE A 205 27.90 -9.32 -4.07
CA ILE A 205 26.61 -9.04 -4.69
C ILE A 205 26.12 -10.31 -5.39
N LYS A 206 25.11 -10.99 -4.83
CA LYS A 206 24.33 -11.99 -5.59
C LYS A 206 23.16 -11.28 -6.28
N PHE A 207 23.16 -11.26 -7.61
CA PHE A 207 21.99 -10.82 -8.38
C PHE A 207 20.85 -11.83 -8.25
N ASP A 208 19.65 -11.34 -7.95
CA ASP A 208 18.42 -12.12 -8.00
C ASP A 208 18.17 -12.64 -9.44
N PRO A 209 17.42 -13.74 -9.63
CA PRO A 209 17.16 -14.31 -10.95
C PRO A 209 16.61 -13.30 -11.97
N TYR A 210 15.74 -12.38 -11.53
CA TYR A 210 15.19 -11.32 -12.38
C TYR A 210 16.25 -10.28 -12.79
N LEU A 211 17.07 -9.82 -11.85
CA LEU A 211 18.19 -8.90 -12.14
C LEU A 211 19.22 -9.53 -13.06
N LYS A 212 19.49 -10.83 -12.92
CA LYS A 212 20.34 -11.58 -13.86
C LYS A 212 19.76 -11.56 -15.27
N ALA A 213 18.44 -11.70 -15.41
CA ALA A 213 17.79 -11.66 -16.71
C ALA A 213 17.90 -10.26 -17.36
N ILE A 214 17.75 -9.18 -16.59
CA ILE A 214 17.99 -7.80 -17.07
C ILE A 214 19.46 -7.61 -17.48
N ALA A 215 20.40 -8.11 -16.67
CA ALA A 215 21.82 -8.04 -16.97
C ALA A 215 22.16 -8.78 -18.27
N ILE A 216 21.70 -10.02 -18.45
CA ILE A 216 21.93 -10.82 -19.67
C ILE A 216 21.44 -10.07 -20.92
N MET A 217 20.24 -9.48 -20.87
CA MET A 217 19.69 -8.67 -21.97
C MET A 217 20.60 -7.49 -22.31
N ALA A 218 21.03 -6.72 -21.30
CA ALA A 218 21.90 -5.57 -21.50
C ALA A 218 23.28 -5.98 -22.06
N LEU A 219 23.85 -7.08 -21.56
CA LEU A 219 25.14 -7.61 -21.99
C LEU A 219 25.10 -8.12 -23.43
N CYS A 220 24.07 -8.89 -23.81
CA CYS A 220 23.86 -9.33 -25.18
C CYS A 220 23.74 -8.14 -26.14
N SER A 221 22.94 -7.14 -25.78
CA SER A 221 22.78 -5.92 -26.59
C SER A 221 24.10 -5.20 -26.79
N ALA A 222 24.89 -4.98 -25.74
CA ALA A 222 26.15 -4.26 -25.83
C ALA A 222 27.21 -5.02 -26.66
N PHE A 223 27.29 -6.35 -26.48
CA PHE A 223 28.19 -7.21 -27.24
C PHE A 223 27.87 -7.20 -28.74
N ILE A 224 26.59 -7.39 -29.11
CA ILE A 224 26.16 -7.38 -30.51
C ILE A 224 26.39 -6.00 -31.14
N SER A 225 26.00 -4.91 -30.45
CA SER A 225 26.19 -3.57 -30.98
C SER A 225 27.65 -3.26 -31.30
N ARG A 226 28.61 -3.78 -30.51
CA ARG A 226 30.04 -3.53 -30.74
C ARG A 226 30.58 -4.31 -31.95
N ILE A 227 30.11 -5.55 -32.17
CA ILE A 227 30.45 -6.32 -33.38
C ILE A 227 29.87 -5.65 -34.63
N VAL A 228 28.59 -5.29 -34.60
CA VAL A 228 27.92 -4.62 -35.72
C VAL A 228 28.56 -3.27 -36.02
N ASP A 229 29.00 -2.52 -34.99
CA ASP A 229 29.74 -1.26 -35.15
C ASP A 229 31.08 -1.46 -35.87
N TYR A 230 31.85 -2.48 -35.47
CA TYR A 230 33.10 -2.83 -36.14
C TYR A 230 32.87 -3.20 -37.61
N GLN A 231 31.94 -4.12 -37.88
CA GLN A 231 31.61 -4.54 -39.24
C GLN A 231 31.19 -3.34 -40.11
N PHE A 232 30.34 -2.45 -39.58
CA PHE A 232 29.89 -1.26 -40.28
C PHE A 232 31.05 -0.29 -40.60
N LYS A 233 31.92 -0.01 -39.62
CA LYS A 233 33.04 0.92 -39.78
C LYS A 233 34.08 0.42 -40.78
N VAL A 234 34.42 -0.87 -40.73
CA VAL A 234 35.38 -1.43 -41.69
C VAL A 234 34.82 -1.38 -43.10
N MET A 235 33.58 -1.84 -43.32
CA MET A 235 32.95 -1.79 -44.65
C MET A 235 32.80 -0.35 -45.18
N SER A 236 32.44 0.60 -44.31
CA SER A 236 32.28 2.00 -44.71
C SER A 236 33.62 2.62 -45.14
N SER A 237 34.70 2.33 -44.41
CA SER A 237 36.04 2.80 -44.76
C SER A 237 36.69 2.08 -45.96
N GLU A 238 36.13 0.95 -46.41
CA GLU A 238 36.54 0.31 -47.67
C GLU A 238 35.88 0.99 -48.87
N VAL A 239 34.63 1.43 -48.72
CA VAL A 239 33.88 2.13 -49.77
C VAL A 239 34.26 3.60 -49.87
N PHE A 240 34.51 4.27 -48.73
CA PHE A 240 34.88 5.69 -48.64
C PHE A 240 36.29 5.85 -48.02
N PRO A 241 37.35 5.83 -48.83
CA PRO A 241 38.73 5.89 -48.34
C PRO A 241 39.18 7.31 -47.92
N ASN A 242 38.48 8.35 -48.40
CA ASN A 242 38.78 9.75 -48.10
C ASN A 242 38.14 10.19 -46.77
N GLN A 243 38.88 10.93 -45.94
CA GLN A 243 38.40 11.41 -44.64
C GLN A 243 37.14 12.27 -44.76
N ASN A 244 37.07 13.17 -45.75
CA ASN A 244 35.92 14.07 -45.90
C ASN A 244 34.66 13.29 -46.32
N GLU A 245 34.76 12.42 -47.32
CA GLU A 245 33.65 11.56 -47.79
C GLU A 245 33.14 10.63 -46.69
N LEU A 246 34.05 10.07 -45.88
CA LEU A 246 33.68 9.20 -44.77
C LEU A 246 32.93 9.95 -43.66
N VAL A 247 33.36 11.18 -43.34
CA VAL A 247 32.66 12.05 -42.38
C VAL A 247 31.26 12.44 -42.91
N GLU A 248 31.16 12.80 -44.19
CA GLU A 248 29.89 13.12 -44.85
C GLU A 248 28.92 11.93 -44.87
N PHE A 249 29.43 10.73 -45.14
CA PHE A 249 28.66 9.49 -45.06
C PHE A 249 28.13 9.24 -43.65
N PHE A 250 28.98 9.36 -42.62
CA PHE A 250 28.52 9.21 -41.23
C PHE A 250 27.50 10.28 -40.85
N GLY A 251 27.67 11.53 -41.28
CA GLY A 251 26.69 12.60 -41.10
C GLY A 251 25.31 12.24 -41.68
N SER A 252 25.29 11.80 -42.93
CA SER A 252 24.07 11.35 -43.62
C SER A 252 23.44 10.14 -42.92
N TYR A 253 24.25 9.17 -42.48
CA TYR A 253 23.80 8.01 -41.71
C TYR A 253 23.09 8.42 -40.41
N TYR A 254 23.68 9.34 -39.64
CA TYR A 254 23.07 9.85 -38.40
C TYR A 254 21.78 10.63 -38.66
N MET A 255 21.70 11.36 -39.78
CA MET A 255 20.47 12.04 -40.18
C MET A 255 19.33 11.05 -40.45
N TYR A 256 19.55 10.03 -41.29
CA TYR A 256 18.51 9.05 -41.63
C TYR A 256 18.07 8.22 -40.43
N THR A 257 19.03 7.78 -39.61
CA THR A 257 18.70 7.04 -38.37
C THR A 257 18.02 7.94 -37.35
N GLY A 258 18.38 9.22 -37.25
CA GLY A 258 17.70 10.22 -36.42
C GLY A 258 16.23 10.41 -36.81
N LEU A 259 15.95 10.58 -38.11
CA LEU A 259 14.58 10.69 -38.64
C LEU A 259 13.75 9.44 -38.32
N ALA A 260 14.31 8.25 -38.58
CA ALA A 260 13.64 7.00 -38.30
C ALA A 260 13.40 6.79 -36.80
N THR A 261 14.37 7.13 -35.94
CA THR A 261 14.24 7.04 -34.49
C THR A 261 13.15 7.96 -33.97
N LEU A 262 13.08 9.19 -34.49
CA LEU A 262 12.04 10.16 -34.16
C LEU A 262 10.66 9.63 -34.53
N PHE A 263 10.49 9.14 -35.77
CA PHE A 263 9.23 8.54 -36.22
C PHE A 263 8.82 7.35 -35.35
N MET A 264 9.77 6.46 -35.04
CA MET A 264 9.52 5.32 -34.15
C MET A 264 9.09 5.76 -32.75
N GLN A 265 9.73 6.77 -32.17
CA GLN A 265 9.43 7.26 -30.83
C GLN A 265 8.03 7.89 -30.73
N PHE A 266 7.65 8.75 -31.68
CA PHE A 266 6.38 9.48 -31.61
C PHE A 266 5.16 8.64 -32.05
N PHE A 267 5.31 7.74 -33.02
CA PHE A 267 4.17 7.05 -33.62
C PHE A 267 4.09 5.56 -33.29
N LEU A 268 5.20 4.81 -33.40
CA LEU A 268 5.17 3.34 -33.34
C LEU A 268 5.44 2.77 -31.93
N THR A 269 6.30 3.40 -31.13
CA THR A 269 6.76 2.83 -29.85
C THR A 269 5.60 2.67 -28.87
N GLY A 270 4.83 3.74 -28.66
CA GLY A 270 3.66 3.69 -27.77
C GLY A 270 2.60 2.70 -28.26
N TYR A 271 2.31 2.70 -29.57
CA TYR A 271 1.36 1.78 -30.19
C TYR A 271 1.76 0.31 -30.03
N ILE A 272 3.04 -0.02 -30.18
CA ILE A 272 3.55 -1.39 -30.00
C ILE A 272 3.37 -1.82 -28.55
N LEU A 273 3.77 -0.98 -27.59
CA LEU A 273 3.70 -1.33 -26.17
C LEU A 273 2.26 -1.49 -25.69
N THR A 274 1.32 -0.65 -26.14
CA THR A 274 -0.08 -0.68 -25.71
C THR A 274 -0.87 -1.82 -26.36
N ARG A 275 -0.71 -2.04 -27.67
CA ARG A 275 -1.49 -3.06 -28.41
C ARG A 275 -0.94 -4.47 -28.26
N PHE A 276 0.38 -4.61 -28.18
CA PHE A 276 1.09 -5.90 -28.26
C PHE A 276 1.84 -6.27 -26.97
N GLY A 277 1.92 -5.35 -26.01
CA GLY A 277 2.53 -5.56 -24.70
C GLY A 277 4.07 -5.57 -24.70
N ILE A 278 4.64 -5.68 -23.50
CA ILE A 278 6.09 -5.56 -23.27
C ILE A 278 6.92 -6.67 -23.93
N LEU A 279 6.34 -7.87 -24.11
CA LEU A 279 7.02 -9.02 -24.68
C LEU A 279 7.42 -8.77 -26.14
N ILE A 280 6.48 -8.28 -26.95
CA ILE A 280 6.73 -8.02 -28.37
C ILE A 280 7.79 -6.93 -28.52
N GLY A 281 7.71 -5.89 -27.68
CA GLY A 281 8.73 -4.86 -27.62
C GLY A 281 10.15 -5.39 -27.34
N LEU A 282 10.30 -6.35 -26.41
CA LEU A 282 11.60 -6.97 -26.08
C LEU A 282 12.21 -7.80 -27.22
N ILE A 283 11.37 -8.32 -28.13
CA ILE A 283 11.76 -9.24 -29.18
C ILE A 283 12.12 -8.51 -30.49
N ILE A 284 11.56 -7.32 -30.74
CA ILE A 284 11.76 -6.57 -32.00
C ILE A 284 13.24 -6.32 -32.31
N LEU A 285 14.00 -5.79 -31.35
CA LEU A 285 15.42 -5.47 -31.55
C LEU A 285 16.27 -6.72 -31.86
N PRO A 286 16.28 -7.79 -31.05
CA PRO A 286 17.10 -8.95 -31.36
C PRO A 286 16.68 -9.63 -32.68
N ILE A 287 15.38 -9.70 -33.02
CA ILE A 287 14.96 -10.24 -34.32
C ILE A 287 15.47 -9.39 -35.48
N ALA A 288 15.35 -8.06 -35.40
CA ALA A 288 15.85 -7.17 -36.45
C ALA A 288 17.37 -7.30 -36.64
N LEU A 289 18.12 -7.42 -35.54
CA LEU A 289 19.57 -7.67 -35.57
C LEU A 289 19.90 -9.04 -36.18
N SER A 290 19.13 -10.09 -35.87
CA SER A 290 19.30 -11.42 -36.47
C SER A 290 19.09 -11.37 -37.98
N ILE A 291 17.98 -10.79 -38.43
CA ILE A 291 17.63 -10.70 -39.86
C ILE A 291 18.70 -9.90 -40.62
N GLY A 292 19.10 -8.75 -40.10
CA GLY A 292 20.17 -7.95 -40.69
C GLY A 292 21.50 -8.71 -40.76
N SER A 293 21.90 -9.34 -39.66
CA SER A 293 23.16 -10.10 -39.58
C SER A 293 23.20 -11.29 -40.54
N ILE A 294 22.07 -12.01 -40.70
CA ILE A 294 21.93 -13.08 -41.70
C ILE A 294 22.04 -12.50 -43.11
N GLY A 295 21.39 -11.37 -43.39
CA GLY A 295 21.51 -10.67 -44.66
C GLY A 295 22.96 -10.25 -44.98
N PHE A 296 23.70 -9.76 -43.98
CA PHE A 296 25.11 -9.43 -44.14
C PHE A 296 25.98 -10.68 -44.33
N LEU A 297 25.68 -11.78 -43.65
CA LEU A 297 26.38 -13.06 -43.84
C LEU A 297 26.23 -13.59 -45.27
N MET A 298 25.05 -13.41 -45.88
CA MET A 298 24.76 -13.90 -47.23
C MET A 298 25.34 -13.01 -48.33
N ALA A 299 25.22 -11.69 -48.19
CA ALA A 299 25.56 -10.75 -49.26
C ALA A 299 26.92 -10.06 -49.07
N GLY A 300 27.36 -9.83 -47.82
CA GLY A 300 28.63 -9.18 -47.52
C GLY A 300 28.77 -7.73 -48.02
N THR A 301 27.68 -7.02 -48.27
CA THR A 301 27.70 -5.65 -48.84
C THR A 301 27.52 -4.55 -47.80
N LEU A 302 27.94 -3.32 -48.13
CA LEU A 302 27.71 -2.15 -47.27
C LEU A 302 26.22 -1.94 -46.97
N LEU A 303 25.32 -2.22 -47.92
CA LEU A 303 23.88 -2.06 -47.75
C LEU A 303 23.30 -3.01 -46.68
N THR A 304 23.73 -4.27 -46.65
CA THR A 304 23.18 -5.24 -45.68
C THR A 304 23.70 -5.00 -44.26
N ILE A 305 24.96 -4.58 -44.09
CA ILE A 305 25.44 -4.13 -42.77
C ILE A 305 24.80 -2.79 -42.37
N PHE A 306 24.52 -1.89 -43.32
CA PHE A 306 23.78 -0.65 -43.06
C PHE A 306 22.41 -0.96 -42.47
N ILE A 307 21.64 -1.90 -43.02
CA ILE A 307 20.32 -2.29 -42.48
C ILE A 307 20.45 -2.85 -41.06
N THR A 308 21.48 -3.65 -40.79
CA THR A 308 21.75 -4.22 -39.46
C THR A 308 22.07 -3.12 -38.45
N LYS A 309 22.98 -2.21 -38.81
CA LYS A 309 23.40 -1.09 -37.97
C LYS A 309 22.29 -0.05 -37.81
N PHE A 310 21.47 0.17 -38.85
CA PHE A 310 20.25 0.98 -38.80
C PHE A 310 19.26 0.39 -37.79
N SER A 311 19.05 -0.93 -37.80
CA SER A 311 18.18 -1.61 -36.82
C SER A 311 18.71 -1.48 -35.39
N ASP A 312 20.03 -1.64 -35.20
CA ASP A 312 20.70 -1.39 -33.91
C ASP A 312 20.43 0.04 -33.43
N GLN A 313 20.61 1.04 -34.28
CA GLN A 313 20.43 2.44 -33.90
C GLN A 313 18.94 2.77 -33.64
N VAL A 314 18.05 2.45 -34.57
CA VAL A 314 16.66 2.89 -34.51
C VAL A 314 15.90 2.16 -33.39
N PHE A 315 15.94 0.83 -33.32
CA PHE A 315 15.13 0.07 -32.36
C PHE A 315 15.70 0.08 -30.94
N LYS A 316 17.03 0.20 -30.78
CA LYS A 316 17.66 0.32 -29.46
C LYS A 316 17.29 1.64 -28.79
N PHE A 317 17.41 2.75 -29.51
CA PHE A 317 17.17 4.09 -28.98
C PHE A 317 15.68 4.51 -28.97
N SER A 318 14.79 3.70 -29.57
CA SER A 318 13.33 3.87 -29.46
C SER A 318 12.71 2.86 -28.47
N ILE A 319 12.39 1.66 -28.95
CA ILE A 319 11.60 0.66 -28.24
C ILE A 319 12.37 0.05 -27.05
N ASN A 320 13.61 -0.39 -27.26
CA ASN A 320 14.34 -1.15 -26.24
C ASN A 320 14.71 -0.28 -25.03
N ASN A 321 15.08 0.97 -25.23
CA ASN A 321 15.32 1.92 -24.14
C ASN A 321 14.06 2.14 -23.29
N ALA A 322 12.90 2.35 -23.93
CA ALA A 322 11.64 2.52 -23.21
C ALA A 322 11.31 1.31 -22.34
N ILE A 323 11.45 0.11 -22.89
CA ILE A 323 11.18 -1.15 -22.18
C ILE A 323 12.15 -1.38 -21.04
N ARG A 324 13.42 -1.06 -21.25
CA ARG A 324 14.44 -1.24 -20.23
C ARG A 324 14.14 -0.41 -18.99
N GLU A 325 13.63 0.81 -19.15
CA GLU A 325 13.17 1.62 -18.02
C GLU A 325 11.94 1.00 -17.34
N ILE A 326 11.00 0.44 -18.10
CA ILE A 326 9.83 -0.27 -17.55
C ILE A 326 10.24 -1.48 -16.70
N LEU A 327 11.24 -2.25 -17.13
CA LEU A 327 11.75 -3.41 -16.38
C LEU A 327 12.38 -3.04 -15.02
N TRP A 328 12.77 -1.78 -14.82
CA TRP A 328 13.31 -1.33 -13.53
C TRP A 328 12.24 -0.88 -12.53
N LEU A 329 10.98 -0.73 -12.96
CA LEU A 329 9.90 -0.20 -12.12
C LEU A 329 9.49 -1.11 -10.94
N PRO A 330 9.38 -2.44 -11.09
CA PRO A 330 8.96 -3.32 -9.99
C PRO A 330 9.98 -3.43 -8.85
N LEU A 331 11.21 -2.98 -9.09
CA LEU A 331 12.32 -3.14 -8.17
C LEU A 331 12.33 -2.02 -7.14
N SER A 332 12.57 -2.38 -5.88
CA SER A 332 12.72 -1.38 -4.81
C SER A 332 13.83 -0.37 -5.12
N ILE A 333 13.66 0.86 -4.66
CA ILE A 333 14.62 1.96 -4.88
C ILE A 333 16.04 1.54 -4.49
N LYS A 334 16.22 0.82 -3.38
CA LYS A 334 17.51 0.26 -2.94
C LYS A 334 18.11 -0.72 -3.95
N LYS A 335 17.31 -1.65 -4.50
CA LYS A 335 17.78 -2.61 -5.51
C LYS A 335 18.14 -1.90 -6.82
N LYS A 336 17.32 -0.93 -7.25
CA LYS A 336 17.52 -0.12 -8.47
C LYS A 336 18.78 0.74 -8.36
N GLN A 337 18.96 1.49 -7.27
CA GLN A 337 20.15 2.32 -7.03
C GLN A 337 21.43 1.48 -6.94
N ARG A 338 21.38 0.30 -6.33
CA ARG A 338 22.54 -0.61 -6.23
C ARG A 338 22.89 -1.28 -7.57
N SER A 339 21.89 -1.71 -8.34
CA SER A 339 22.11 -2.64 -9.47
C SER A 339 22.15 -1.95 -10.82
N LYS A 340 21.36 -0.88 -11.02
CA LYS A 340 21.27 -0.17 -12.30
C LYS A 340 22.64 0.37 -12.73
N PRO A 341 23.41 1.12 -11.90
CA PRO A 341 24.73 1.64 -12.30
C PRO A 341 25.75 0.54 -12.62
N ILE A 342 25.69 -0.60 -11.94
CA ILE A 342 26.59 -1.74 -12.19
C ILE A 342 26.29 -2.36 -13.55
N ILE A 343 25.01 -2.56 -13.87
CA ILE A 343 24.58 -3.16 -15.15
C ILE A 343 24.75 -2.15 -16.30
N ASP A 344 24.40 -0.89 -16.09
CA ASP A 344 24.48 0.18 -17.09
C ASP A 344 25.89 0.66 -17.40
N GLY A 345 26.74 0.73 -16.38
CA GLY A 345 28.11 1.20 -16.49
C GLY A 345 29.08 0.03 -16.59
N THR A 346 29.47 -0.51 -15.43
CA THR A 346 30.62 -1.42 -15.32
C THR A 346 30.50 -2.68 -16.17
N LEU A 347 29.39 -3.42 -16.06
CA LEU A 347 29.22 -4.68 -16.81
C LEU A 347 29.13 -4.42 -18.33
N LYS A 348 28.44 -3.36 -18.73
CA LYS A 348 28.29 -2.97 -20.13
C LYS A 348 29.64 -2.60 -20.77
N SER A 349 30.44 -1.75 -20.11
CA SER A 349 31.76 -1.39 -20.62
C SER A 349 32.72 -2.59 -20.68
N SER A 350 32.68 -3.48 -19.67
CA SER A 350 33.50 -4.70 -19.67
C SER A 350 33.15 -5.65 -20.82
N ILE A 351 31.87 -5.83 -21.14
CA ILE A 351 31.47 -6.72 -22.24
C ILE A 351 31.81 -6.13 -23.62
N GLU A 352 31.77 -4.81 -23.77
CA GLU A 352 32.20 -4.13 -24.99
C GLU A 352 33.72 -4.26 -25.21
N GLY A 353 34.51 -4.18 -24.13
CA GLY A 353 35.94 -4.47 -24.18
C GLY A 353 36.22 -5.94 -24.51
N PHE A 354 35.47 -6.87 -23.93
CA PHE A 354 35.56 -8.29 -24.26
C PHE A 354 35.18 -8.57 -25.72
N ALA A 355 34.14 -7.93 -26.25
CA ALA A 355 33.82 -7.98 -27.68
C ALA A 355 35.00 -7.51 -28.53
N GLY A 356 35.65 -6.41 -28.12
CA GLY A 356 36.89 -5.92 -28.74
C GLY A 356 38.01 -6.97 -28.74
N LEU A 357 38.26 -7.66 -27.62
CA LEU A 357 39.26 -8.74 -27.55
C LEU A 357 38.92 -9.93 -28.46
N VAL A 358 37.64 -10.32 -28.52
CA VAL A 358 37.19 -11.40 -29.40
C VAL A 358 37.41 -11.03 -30.86
N ILE A 359 37.01 -9.81 -31.26
CA ILE A 359 37.22 -9.32 -32.63
C ILE A 359 38.73 -9.23 -32.93
N PHE A 360 39.53 -8.67 -32.02
CA PHE A 360 40.98 -8.56 -32.17
C PHE A 360 41.63 -9.93 -32.37
N SER A 361 41.28 -10.90 -31.53
CA SER A 361 41.86 -12.25 -31.60
C SER A 361 41.50 -12.95 -32.92
N LEU A 362 40.27 -12.78 -33.41
CA LEU A 362 39.84 -13.40 -34.67
C LEU A 362 40.50 -12.76 -35.90
N VAL A 363 40.74 -11.45 -35.86
CA VAL A 363 41.29 -10.68 -36.99
C VAL A 363 42.83 -10.71 -37.00
N TYR A 364 43.49 -10.53 -35.85
CA TYR A 364 44.94 -10.41 -35.74
C TYR A 364 45.68 -11.74 -35.98
N PHE A 365 45.14 -12.86 -35.49
CA PHE A 365 45.71 -14.19 -35.72
C PHE A 365 45.33 -14.80 -37.08
N ASP A 366 44.77 -14.00 -37.99
CA ASP A 366 44.35 -14.39 -39.34
C ASP A 366 43.37 -15.59 -39.41
N PHE A 367 42.65 -15.88 -38.31
CA PHE A 367 41.54 -16.83 -38.33
C PHE A 367 40.39 -16.34 -39.22
N MET A 368 40.28 -15.03 -39.42
CA MET A 368 39.37 -14.38 -40.37
C MET A 368 40.09 -13.24 -41.10
N PRO A 369 40.48 -13.43 -42.38
CA PRO A 369 41.06 -12.36 -43.19
C PRO A 369 40.08 -11.17 -43.32
N GLY A 370 40.61 -9.95 -43.51
CA GLY A 370 39.80 -8.73 -43.65
C GLY A 370 38.71 -8.79 -44.72
N SER A 371 38.86 -9.63 -45.74
CA SER A 371 37.83 -9.88 -46.78
C SER A 371 36.62 -10.70 -46.31
N ARG A 372 36.66 -11.29 -45.09
CA ARG A 372 35.61 -12.17 -44.55
C ARG A 372 34.96 -11.65 -43.27
N ILE A 373 34.93 -10.33 -43.08
CA ILE A 373 34.31 -9.67 -41.92
C ILE A 373 32.82 -10.02 -41.74
N TYR A 374 32.13 -10.43 -42.80
CA TYR A 374 30.76 -10.92 -42.75
C TYR A 374 30.59 -12.16 -41.86
N LEU A 375 31.63 -12.98 -41.64
CA LEU A 375 31.56 -14.17 -40.77
C LEU A 375 31.37 -13.83 -39.29
N LEU A 376 31.74 -12.63 -38.84
CA LEU A 376 31.45 -12.17 -37.47
C LEU A 376 29.94 -12.13 -37.18
N SER A 377 29.10 -12.07 -38.21
CA SER A 377 27.63 -12.16 -38.07
C SER A 377 27.14 -13.51 -37.55
N ILE A 378 27.94 -14.58 -37.64
CA ILE A 378 27.59 -15.88 -37.02
C ILE A 378 27.50 -15.72 -35.50
N ILE A 379 28.45 -14.97 -34.92
CA ILE A 379 28.49 -14.70 -33.48
C ILE A 379 27.27 -13.87 -33.08
N THR A 380 26.92 -12.84 -33.87
CA THR A 380 25.74 -12.00 -33.56
C THR A 380 24.45 -12.83 -33.58
N VAL A 381 24.26 -13.71 -34.57
CA VAL A 381 23.09 -14.60 -34.66
C VAL A 381 23.00 -15.55 -33.47
N LEU A 382 24.12 -16.16 -33.05
CA LEU A 382 24.13 -17.03 -31.86
C LEU A 382 23.78 -16.27 -30.57
N VAL A 383 24.33 -15.07 -30.38
CA VAL A 383 24.05 -14.25 -29.19
C VAL A 383 22.60 -13.74 -29.18
N THR A 384 22.02 -13.40 -30.35
CA THR A 384 20.60 -13.03 -30.45
C THR A 384 19.66 -14.17 -30.07
N ALA A 385 20.01 -15.42 -30.35
CA ALA A 385 19.20 -16.58 -29.93
C ALA A 385 19.15 -16.71 -28.39
N ILE A 386 20.29 -16.51 -27.73
CA ILE A 386 20.37 -16.47 -26.25
C ILE A 386 19.52 -15.32 -25.70
N TRP A 387 19.59 -14.15 -26.34
CA TRP A 387 18.81 -12.98 -25.95
C TRP A 387 17.30 -13.26 -26.05
N ILE A 388 16.81 -13.77 -27.19
CA ILE A 388 15.38 -14.08 -27.39
C ILE A 388 14.89 -15.10 -26.35
N TRP A 389 15.69 -16.13 -26.03
CA TRP A 389 15.33 -17.09 -25.00
C TRP A 389 15.21 -16.44 -23.61
N ASN A 390 16.13 -15.54 -23.25
CA ASN A 390 16.12 -14.82 -21.98
C ASN A 390 14.92 -13.85 -21.85
N THR A 391 14.40 -13.33 -22.96
CA THR A 391 13.22 -12.44 -22.98
C THR A 391 11.97 -13.07 -22.33
N PHE A 392 11.75 -14.38 -22.50
CA PHE A 392 10.63 -15.06 -21.86
C PHE A 392 10.78 -15.14 -20.34
N LYS A 393 12.02 -15.30 -19.83
CA LYS A 393 12.32 -15.27 -18.40
C LYS A 393 12.11 -13.86 -17.82
N LEU A 394 12.51 -12.83 -18.56
CA LEU A 394 12.28 -11.43 -18.19
C LEU A 394 10.79 -11.11 -18.00
N LYS A 395 9.94 -11.54 -18.94
CA LYS A 395 8.48 -11.34 -18.82
C LYS A 395 7.93 -11.97 -17.53
N LYS A 396 8.28 -13.24 -17.26
CA LYS A 396 7.81 -13.95 -16.06
C LYS A 396 8.32 -13.27 -14.78
N GLY A 397 9.61 -12.95 -14.72
CA GLY A 397 10.21 -12.30 -13.56
C GLY A 397 9.65 -10.91 -13.27
N TYR A 398 9.30 -10.13 -14.30
CA TYR A 398 8.66 -8.82 -14.15
C TYR A 398 7.34 -8.93 -13.38
N VAL A 399 6.45 -9.84 -13.79
CA VAL A 399 5.16 -10.05 -13.13
C VAL A 399 5.35 -10.53 -11.69
N THR A 400 6.28 -11.48 -11.46
CA THR A 400 6.55 -12.01 -10.12
C THR A 400 7.09 -10.96 -9.16
N GLU A 401 8.02 -10.09 -9.59
CA GLU A 401 8.61 -9.08 -8.70
C GLU A 401 7.59 -7.98 -8.34
N ILE A 402 6.65 -7.66 -9.24
CA ILE A 402 5.52 -6.76 -8.92
C ILE A 402 4.72 -7.35 -7.76
N VAL A 403 4.25 -8.59 -7.87
CA VAL A 403 3.47 -9.27 -6.82
C VAL A 403 4.26 -9.32 -5.51
N ARG A 404 5.54 -9.73 -5.58
CA ARG A 404 6.41 -9.85 -4.41
C ARG A 404 6.70 -8.51 -3.72
N SER A 405 6.77 -7.41 -4.47
CA SER A 405 6.97 -6.07 -3.91
C SER A 405 5.79 -5.61 -3.05
N ILE A 406 4.61 -6.19 -3.28
CA ILE A 406 3.37 -5.89 -2.58
C ILE A 406 3.20 -6.79 -1.35
N ASP A 407 3.51 -8.10 -1.47
CA ASP A 407 3.35 -9.08 -0.38
C ASP A 407 4.33 -8.87 0.79
N ASN A 408 5.59 -8.53 0.51
CA ASN A 408 6.67 -8.52 1.53
C ASN A 408 6.58 -7.41 2.60
N ARG A 409 5.53 -6.58 2.63
CA ARG A 409 5.38 -5.48 3.61
C ARG A 409 4.24 -5.68 4.60
N GLN A 410 3.57 -6.83 4.61
CA GLN A 410 2.59 -7.18 5.62
C GLN A 410 3.03 -8.41 6.41
N LEU A 411 3.15 -8.25 7.73
CA LEU A 411 2.96 -9.35 8.67
C LEU A 411 1.46 -9.69 8.60
N ASN A 412 1.11 -10.66 7.78
CA ASN A 412 -0.24 -11.20 7.73
C ASN A 412 -0.36 -12.16 8.92
N LEU A 413 -0.83 -11.65 10.06
CA LEU A 413 -0.94 -12.43 11.31
C LEU A 413 -1.91 -13.61 11.15
N ASP A 414 -2.80 -13.56 10.18
CA ASP A 414 -3.73 -14.65 9.81
C ASP A 414 -3.05 -15.82 9.09
N VAL A 415 -1.80 -15.65 8.64
CA VAL A 415 -1.03 -16.64 7.85
C VAL A 415 0.33 -16.96 8.50
N VAL A 416 0.54 -16.59 9.76
CA VAL A 416 1.72 -17.07 10.50
C VAL A 416 1.46 -18.53 10.89
N GLU A 417 1.68 -19.44 9.94
CA GLU A 417 1.87 -20.85 10.25
C GLU A 417 3.20 -20.97 11.00
N PHE A 418 3.11 -21.16 12.32
CA PHE A 418 4.27 -21.53 13.12
C PHE A 418 4.74 -22.91 12.65
N ASP A 419 5.89 -22.98 11.98
CA ASP A 419 6.48 -24.25 11.59
C ASP A 419 7.04 -24.95 12.83
N VAL A 420 6.31 -25.95 13.31
CA VAL A 420 6.61 -26.69 14.54
C VAL A 420 7.83 -27.62 14.37
N HIS A 421 8.41 -27.66 13.18
CA HIS A 421 9.68 -28.34 12.89
C HIS A 421 10.89 -27.43 13.12
N ASP A 422 10.68 -26.13 13.36
CA ASP A 422 11.74 -25.22 13.75
C ASP A 422 12.14 -25.42 15.21
N VAL A 423 13.34 -25.96 15.40
CA VAL A 423 13.94 -26.27 16.70
C VAL A 423 14.07 -25.03 17.59
N GLU A 424 14.27 -23.84 16.99
CA GLU A 424 14.44 -22.59 17.73
C GLU A 424 13.11 -22.11 18.34
N THR A 425 12.01 -22.25 17.59
CA THR A 425 10.64 -21.98 18.06
C THR A 425 10.24 -22.93 19.19
N VAL A 426 10.53 -24.23 19.07
CA VAL A 426 10.20 -25.24 20.11
C VAL A 426 10.90 -24.94 21.44
N ASN A 427 12.19 -24.62 21.37
CA ASN A 427 13.01 -24.28 22.54
C ASN A 427 12.57 -22.97 23.21
N THR A 428 12.18 -21.98 22.41
CA THR A 428 11.72 -20.68 22.93
C THR A 428 10.41 -20.84 23.70
N LEU A 429 9.46 -21.62 23.16
CA LEU A 429 8.20 -21.89 23.82
C LEU A 429 8.40 -22.74 25.09
N ASP A 430 9.27 -23.76 25.05
CA ASP A 430 9.59 -24.58 26.24
C ASP A 430 10.24 -23.76 27.35
N LYS A 431 11.13 -22.82 27.00
CA LYS A 431 11.74 -21.88 27.95
C LYS A 431 10.70 -20.96 28.58
N THR A 432 9.71 -20.51 27.80
CA THR A 432 8.63 -19.64 28.28
C THR A 432 7.67 -20.40 29.20
N LEU A 433 7.35 -21.67 28.90
CA LEU A 433 6.57 -22.55 29.77
C LEU A 433 7.25 -22.83 31.12
N LYS A 434 8.60 -22.82 31.15
CA LYS A 434 9.40 -23.02 32.37
C LYS A 434 9.79 -21.71 33.07
N ASP A 435 9.33 -20.57 32.59
CA ASP A 435 9.59 -19.27 33.22
C ASP A 435 8.95 -19.23 34.63
N LYS A 436 9.43 -18.33 35.49
CA LYS A 436 8.88 -18.15 36.84
C LYS A 436 7.66 -17.24 36.86
N ASP A 437 7.48 -16.45 35.80
CA ASP A 437 6.37 -15.52 35.64
C ASP A 437 5.11 -16.24 35.14
N GLU A 438 4.07 -16.28 35.98
CA GLU A 438 2.79 -16.93 35.70
C GLU A 438 2.12 -16.39 34.43
N PHE A 439 2.24 -15.09 34.13
CA PHE A 439 1.65 -14.52 32.91
C PHE A 439 2.33 -15.04 31.65
N LYS A 440 3.65 -15.21 31.67
CA LYS A 440 4.39 -15.77 30.54
C LYS A 440 4.05 -17.24 30.33
N GLN A 441 3.87 -17.99 31.42
CA GLN A 441 3.45 -19.38 31.34
C GLN A 441 2.05 -19.52 30.75
N LEU A 442 1.09 -18.68 31.19
CA LEU A 442 -0.26 -18.64 30.62
C LEU A 442 -0.26 -18.23 29.15
N PHE A 443 0.53 -17.22 28.78
CA PHE A 443 0.69 -16.81 27.38
C PHE A 443 1.25 -17.94 26.51
N ALA A 444 2.24 -18.69 27.01
CA ALA A 444 2.77 -19.84 26.30
C ALA A 444 1.74 -20.97 26.16
N ILE A 445 0.89 -21.19 27.17
CA ILE A 445 -0.24 -22.13 27.11
C ILE A 445 -1.27 -21.69 26.08
N ASP A 446 -1.58 -20.40 25.97
CA ASP A 446 -2.50 -19.87 24.96
C ASP A 446 -2.01 -20.14 23.53
N ILE A 447 -0.70 -19.96 23.27
CA ILE A 447 -0.09 -20.29 21.98
C ILE A 447 -0.20 -21.79 21.65
N LEU A 448 -0.13 -22.67 22.67
CA LEU A 448 -0.19 -24.11 22.47
C LEU A 448 -1.53 -24.61 21.93
N TRP A 449 -2.64 -23.87 22.08
CA TRP A 449 -3.96 -24.28 21.57
C TRP A 449 -4.01 -24.51 20.06
N THR A 450 -3.11 -23.89 19.30
CA THR A 450 -3.02 -24.01 17.84
C THR A 450 -1.91 -24.95 17.37
N LEU A 451 -1.17 -25.59 18.29
CA LEU A 451 0.03 -26.37 18.00
C LEU A 451 -0.08 -27.84 18.44
N PRO A 452 0.63 -28.78 17.80
CA PRO A 452 0.74 -30.15 18.28
C PRO A 452 1.56 -30.20 19.58
N LEU A 453 0.97 -30.75 20.64
CA LEU A 453 1.51 -30.66 22.01
C LEU A 453 2.60 -31.69 22.35
N GLU A 454 2.81 -32.72 21.52
CA GLU A 454 3.76 -33.81 21.79
C GLU A 454 5.19 -33.36 22.17
N PRO A 455 5.79 -32.32 21.54
CA PRO A 455 7.12 -31.84 21.91
C PRO A 455 7.25 -31.41 23.38
N TRP A 456 6.17 -30.89 23.98
CA TRP A 456 6.16 -30.32 25.33
C TRP A 456 5.45 -31.19 26.37
N LYS A 457 5.06 -32.41 26.00
CA LYS A 457 4.35 -33.36 26.88
C LYS A 457 4.93 -33.50 28.28
N GLY A 458 6.26 -33.55 28.40
CA GLY A 458 6.94 -33.63 29.69
C GLY A 458 6.74 -32.37 30.54
N THR A 459 6.93 -31.20 29.93
CA THR A 459 6.76 -29.88 30.58
C THR A 459 5.31 -29.65 30.98
N ILE A 460 4.35 -29.97 30.10
CA ILE A 460 2.91 -29.86 30.37
C ILE A 460 2.50 -30.73 31.58
N ARG A 461 2.94 -31.99 31.64
CA ARG A 461 2.66 -32.86 32.80
C ARG A 461 3.24 -32.34 34.10
N HIS A 462 4.45 -31.81 34.06
CA HIS A 462 5.09 -31.23 35.24
C HIS A 462 4.32 -30.01 35.75
N LEU A 463 3.90 -29.11 34.85
CA LEU A 463 3.12 -27.92 35.20
C LEU A 463 1.71 -28.28 35.70
N PHE A 464 1.08 -29.34 35.20
CA PHE A 464 -0.20 -29.81 35.74
C PHE A 464 -0.10 -30.31 37.20
N LEU A 465 1.03 -30.91 37.58
CA LEU A 465 1.24 -31.39 38.95
C LEU A 465 1.67 -30.26 39.91
N ASN A 466 2.58 -29.39 39.45
CA ASN A 466 3.32 -28.47 40.30
C ASN A 466 3.04 -26.97 40.04
N GLY A 467 2.27 -26.64 39.02
CA GLY A 467 1.95 -25.25 38.64
C GLY A 467 0.93 -24.59 39.57
N SER A 468 0.72 -23.28 39.37
CA SER A 468 -0.35 -22.54 40.04
C SER A 468 -1.74 -23.05 39.62
N ILE A 469 -2.77 -22.67 40.37
CA ILE A 469 -4.15 -23.07 40.08
C ILE A 469 -4.56 -22.68 38.65
N ALA A 470 -4.20 -21.47 38.21
CA ALA A 470 -4.50 -20.99 36.86
C ALA A 470 -3.78 -21.80 35.77
N ILE A 471 -2.50 -22.13 35.98
CA ILE A 471 -1.71 -22.94 35.04
C ILE A 471 -2.27 -24.36 34.94
N LYS A 472 -2.58 -24.99 36.07
CA LYS A 472 -3.18 -26.33 36.10
C LYS A 472 -4.51 -26.36 35.37
N ARG A 473 -5.34 -25.34 35.56
CA ARG A 473 -6.60 -25.16 34.81
C ARG A 473 -6.35 -24.99 33.32
N GLY A 474 -5.46 -24.09 32.91
CA GLY A 474 -5.13 -23.87 31.49
C GLY A 474 -4.63 -25.15 30.80
N ILE A 475 -3.81 -25.96 31.48
CA ILE A 475 -3.33 -27.24 30.97
C ILE A 475 -4.46 -28.28 30.90
N LEU A 476 -5.33 -28.33 31.90
CA LEU A 476 -6.48 -29.24 31.88
C LEU A 476 -7.42 -28.94 30.71
N GLU A 477 -7.71 -27.65 30.48
CA GLU A 477 -8.53 -27.18 29.36
C GLU A 477 -7.84 -27.48 28.01
N LEU A 478 -6.55 -27.19 27.89
CA LEU A 478 -5.76 -27.47 26.68
C LEU A 478 -5.73 -28.96 26.33
N CYS A 479 -5.56 -29.82 27.35
CA CYS A 479 -5.44 -31.26 27.18
C CYS A 479 -6.76 -32.02 27.39
N TRP A 480 -7.92 -31.35 27.39
CA TRP A 480 -9.20 -31.94 27.85
C TRP A 480 -9.52 -33.31 27.23
N ASN A 481 -9.29 -33.50 25.93
CA ASN A 481 -9.54 -34.76 25.22
C ASN A 481 -8.26 -35.54 24.82
N GLN A 482 -7.09 -35.15 25.32
CA GLN A 482 -5.80 -35.70 24.90
C GLN A 482 -5.20 -36.65 25.93
N GLU A 483 -5.64 -37.92 25.90
CA GLU A 483 -5.14 -38.99 26.80
C GLU A 483 -3.63 -39.23 26.63
N SER A 484 -3.10 -39.11 25.41
CA SER A 484 -1.67 -39.35 25.13
C SER A 484 -0.78 -38.40 25.93
N ILE A 485 -1.22 -37.17 26.16
CA ILE A 485 -0.46 -36.11 26.84
C ILE A 485 -0.83 -36.04 28.32
N LEU A 486 -2.10 -36.02 28.69
CA LEU A 486 -2.54 -36.03 30.08
C LEU A 486 -3.30 -37.35 30.39
N PRO A 487 -2.65 -38.36 31.02
CA PRO A 487 -3.26 -39.66 31.27
C PRO A 487 -4.42 -39.60 32.27
N ASP A 488 -5.43 -40.43 32.08
CA ASP A 488 -6.64 -40.53 32.92
C ASP A 488 -6.35 -40.75 34.40
N LYS A 489 -5.24 -41.41 34.73
CA LYS A 489 -4.81 -41.58 36.12
C LYS A 489 -4.55 -40.24 36.81
N LEU A 490 -3.87 -39.30 36.14
CA LEU A 490 -3.55 -37.99 36.73
C LEU A 490 -4.82 -37.15 36.97
N ILE A 491 -5.77 -37.22 36.04
CA ILE A 491 -7.06 -36.53 36.18
C ILE A 491 -7.85 -37.14 37.34
N LYS A 492 -7.88 -38.48 37.44
CA LYS A 492 -8.55 -39.19 38.54
C LYS A 492 -7.89 -38.93 39.91
N ASP A 493 -6.58 -38.74 39.95
CA ASP A 493 -5.88 -38.37 41.19
C ASP A 493 -6.23 -36.92 41.56
N GLN A 494 -6.32 -36.01 40.58
CA GLN A 494 -6.73 -34.61 40.78
C GLN A 494 -8.17 -34.49 41.33
N THR A 495 -9.09 -35.39 40.96
CA THR A 495 -10.47 -35.34 41.50
C THR A 495 -10.58 -35.59 43.00
N ARG A 496 -9.49 -36.02 43.67
CA ARG A 496 -9.45 -36.32 45.11
C ARG A 496 -8.80 -35.23 45.96
N ILE A 497 -8.19 -34.22 45.33
CA ILE A 497 -7.37 -33.21 46.03
C ILE A 497 -8.23 -32.14 46.72
N LEU A 498 -9.47 -31.92 46.25
CA LEU A 498 -10.43 -30.94 46.78
C LEU A 498 -9.92 -29.48 46.72
N ASP A 499 -9.24 -29.14 45.63
CA ASP A 499 -8.83 -27.79 45.26
C ASP A 499 -9.78 -27.17 44.19
N ASP A 500 -9.55 -25.91 43.82
CA ASP A 500 -10.39 -25.19 42.85
C ASP A 500 -10.36 -25.79 41.42
N ILE A 501 -9.44 -26.72 41.14
CA ILE A 501 -9.33 -27.45 39.86
C ILE A 501 -10.18 -28.71 39.88
N THR A 502 -10.45 -29.25 41.07
CA THR A 502 -11.19 -30.50 41.29
C THR A 502 -12.54 -30.54 40.54
N PRO A 503 -13.37 -29.48 40.52
CA PRO A 503 -14.60 -29.45 39.72
C PRO A 503 -14.37 -29.67 38.22
N TYR A 504 -13.36 -28.99 37.66
CA TYR A 504 -13.00 -29.12 36.24
C TYR A 504 -12.39 -30.49 35.94
N ALA A 505 -11.61 -31.06 36.87
CA ALA A 505 -11.09 -32.41 36.74
C ALA A 505 -12.22 -33.46 36.75
N ILE A 506 -13.26 -33.28 37.57
CA ILE A 506 -14.45 -34.13 37.58
C ILE A 506 -15.20 -34.03 36.24
N ALA A 507 -15.40 -32.81 35.73
CA ALA A 507 -16.04 -32.60 34.42
C ALA A 507 -15.23 -33.26 33.29
N CYS A 508 -13.91 -33.06 33.24
CA CYS A 508 -13.03 -33.69 32.26
C CYS A 508 -13.06 -35.23 32.38
N ALA A 509 -13.03 -35.75 33.61
CA ALA A 509 -13.08 -37.18 33.86
C ALA A 509 -14.42 -37.81 33.45
N ASN A 510 -15.52 -37.07 33.61
CA ASN A 510 -16.85 -37.45 33.14
C ASN A 510 -16.90 -37.49 31.60
N ASP A 511 -16.43 -36.45 30.93
CA ASP A 511 -16.43 -36.35 29.46
C ASP A 511 -15.57 -37.46 28.81
N ARG A 512 -14.45 -37.81 29.46
CA ARG A 512 -13.59 -38.94 29.06
C ARG A 512 -14.12 -40.32 29.47
N GLN A 513 -15.24 -40.39 30.21
CA GLN A 513 -15.84 -41.63 30.70
C GLN A 513 -14.89 -42.48 31.59
N ILE A 514 -14.10 -41.84 32.45
CA ILE A 514 -13.15 -42.52 33.34
C ILE A 514 -13.89 -43.37 34.37
N LYS A 515 -13.53 -44.66 34.49
CA LYS A 515 -14.23 -45.60 35.39
C LYS A 515 -13.91 -45.38 36.88
N GLY A 516 -14.93 -45.57 37.72
CA GLY A 516 -14.80 -45.58 39.19
C GLY A 516 -14.87 -44.21 39.86
N LEU A 517 -15.50 -43.22 39.22
CA LEU A 517 -15.77 -41.89 39.79
C LEU A 517 -17.04 -41.85 40.65
N LYS A 518 -18.04 -42.70 40.38
CA LYS A 518 -19.38 -42.64 40.99
C LYS A 518 -19.36 -42.54 42.51
N ASN A 519 -18.53 -43.34 43.18
CA ASN A 519 -18.45 -43.35 44.64
C ASN A 519 -17.78 -42.10 45.24
N ILE A 520 -16.99 -41.37 44.46
CA ILE A 520 -16.28 -40.15 44.90
C ILE A 520 -17.20 -38.93 44.74
N ILE A 521 -17.87 -38.84 43.59
CA ILE A 521 -18.69 -37.67 43.23
C ILE A 521 -20.03 -37.60 43.99
N THR A 522 -20.58 -38.74 44.46
CA THR A 522 -21.81 -38.75 45.26
C THR A 522 -21.66 -38.00 46.59
N ASP A 523 -20.47 -38.07 47.20
CA ASP A 523 -20.18 -37.38 48.46
C ASP A 523 -20.04 -35.85 48.26
N TYR A 524 -19.76 -35.42 47.03
CA TYR A 524 -19.51 -34.02 46.68
C TYR A 524 -20.77 -33.24 46.29
N LEU A 525 -21.90 -33.91 46.07
CA LEU A 525 -23.17 -33.29 45.68
C LEU A 525 -23.70 -32.30 46.75
N SER A 526 -23.41 -32.56 48.03
CA SER A 526 -23.83 -31.73 49.18
C SER A 526 -22.71 -30.86 49.75
N HIS A 527 -21.61 -30.70 49.01
CA HIS A 527 -20.44 -29.96 49.48
C HIS A 527 -20.70 -28.43 49.53
N LYS A 528 -20.01 -27.72 50.45
CA LYS A 528 -20.15 -26.27 50.60
C LYS A 528 -19.65 -25.46 49.39
N ASN A 529 -18.75 -26.04 48.59
CA ASN A 529 -18.25 -25.42 47.36
C ASN A 529 -19.26 -25.67 46.24
N THR A 530 -19.89 -24.59 45.76
CA THR A 530 -20.91 -24.62 44.71
C THR A 530 -20.38 -25.23 43.43
N SER A 531 -19.19 -24.83 42.95
CA SER A 531 -18.59 -25.34 41.72
C SER A 531 -18.37 -26.85 41.76
N LEU A 532 -17.94 -27.38 42.91
CA LEU A 532 -17.75 -28.82 43.12
C LEU A 532 -19.07 -29.58 43.09
N ALA A 533 -20.11 -29.05 43.73
CA ALA A 533 -21.45 -29.63 43.71
C ALA A 533 -22.05 -29.61 42.29
N MET A 534 -21.87 -28.51 41.55
CA MET A 534 -22.32 -28.37 40.15
C MET A 534 -21.66 -29.40 39.23
N ALA A 535 -20.32 -29.51 39.23
CA ALA A 535 -19.61 -30.48 38.41
C ALA A 535 -19.99 -31.93 38.75
N SER A 536 -20.19 -32.23 40.04
CA SER A 536 -20.60 -33.55 40.51
C SER A 536 -22.04 -33.87 40.10
N ALA A 537 -22.96 -32.90 40.15
CA ALA A 537 -24.34 -33.08 39.69
C ALA A 537 -24.41 -33.43 38.20
N VAL A 538 -23.65 -32.71 37.35
CA VAL A 538 -23.57 -33.01 35.92
C VAL A 538 -22.97 -34.41 35.67
N ALA A 539 -21.89 -34.76 36.37
CA ALA A 539 -21.23 -36.07 36.23
C ALA A 539 -22.06 -37.25 36.79
N ILE A 540 -23.00 -37.00 37.71
CA ILE A 540 -23.93 -38.02 38.20
C ILE A 540 -25.07 -38.22 37.20
N LEU A 541 -25.66 -37.13 36.68
CA LEU A 541 -26.77 -37.20 35.74
C LEU A 541 -26.39 -37.80 34.39
N SER A 542 -25.14 -37.63 33.95
CA SER A 542 -24.61 -38.30 32.76
C SER A 542 -24.58 -39.84 32.90
N GLN A 543 -24.54 -40.36 34.14
CA GLN A 543 -24.52 -41.80 34.45
C GLN A 543 -25.88 -42.34 34.93
N ASP A 544 -26.70 -41.49 35.57
CA ASP A 544 -28.02 -41.82 36.10
C ASP A 544 -28.99 -40.65 35.89
N LEU A 545 -29.74 -40.72 34.79
CA LEU A 545 -30.69 -39.68 34.36
C LEU A 545 -31.86 -39.45 35.33
N ASN A 546 -32.08 -40.34 36.31
CA ASN A 546 -33.23 -40.28 37.22
C ASN A 546 -32.89 -39.66 38.60
N ASN A 547 -31.67 -39.15 38.79
CA ASN A 547 -31.26 -38.57 40.07
C ASN A 547 -31.91 -37.19 40.30
N LYS A 548 -32.97 -37.17 41.12
CA LYS A 548 -33.75 -35.96 41.41
C LYS A 548 -32.96 -34.84 42.10
N GLU A 549 -32.01 -35.17 42.97
CA GLU A 549 -31.23 -34.17 43.71
C GLU A 549 -30.29 -33.41 42.78
N ALA A 550 -29.62 -34.13 41.87
CA ALA A 550 -28.75 -33.53 40.87
C ALA A 550 -29.54 -32.69 39.86
N THR A 551 -30.72 -33.14 39.41
CA THR A 551 -31.59 -32.37 38.49
C THR A 551 -32.04 -31.05 39.12
N GLN A 552 -32.50 -31.09 40.37
CA GLN A 552 -32.94 -29.89 41.09
C GLN A 552 -31.82 -28.87 41.27
N LEU A 553 -30.58 -29.33 41.53
CA LEU A 553 -29.43 -28.43 41.67
C LEU A 553 -29.11 -27.71 40.35
N ILE A 554 -29.15 -28.43 39.22
CA ILE A 554 -28.91 -27.84 37.90
C ILE A 554 -29.99 -26.81 37.55
N GLU A 555 -31.27 -27.18 37.68
CA GLU A 555 -32.39 -26.28 37.38
C GLU A 555 -32.38 -25.04 38.26
N HIS A 556 -32.18 -25.19 39.58
CA HIS A 556 -32.11 -24.07 40.51
C HIS A 556 -30.96 -23.11 40.17
N THR A 557 -29.79 -23.65 39.81
CA THR A 557 -28.62 -22.82 39.48
C THR A 557 -28.84 -22.04 38.17
N LEU A 558 -29.41 -22.68 37.14
CA LEU A 558 -29.68 -22.02 35.87
C LEU A 558 -30.80 -20.96 35.98
N GLU A 559 -31.72 -21.11 36.94
CA GLU A 559 -32.82 -20.15 37.13
C GLU A 559 -32.50 -18.99 38.07
N ASN A 560 -31.85 -19.27 39.20
CA ASN A 560 -31.68 -18.33 40.33
C ASN A 560 -30.22 -18.16 40.78
N GLY A 561 -29.26 -18.79 40.10
CA GLY A 561 -27.85 -18.67 40.44
C GLY A 561 -27.25 -17.30 40.13
N GLU A 562 -26.15 -16.95 40.80
CA GLU A 562 -25.32 -15.81 40.42
C GLU A 562 -24.73 -16.01 39.01
N GLN A 563 -24.40 -14.91 38.32
CA GLN A 563 -23.92 -14.96 36.93
C GLN A 563 -22.69 -15.88 36.75
N ASN A 564 -21.76 -15.89 37.71
CA ASN A 564 -20.59 -16.76 37.67
C ASN A 564 -20.96 -18.24 37.82
N ASN A 565 -21.89 -18.57 38.71
CA ASN A 565 -22.37 -19.94 38.91
C ASN A 565 -23.12 -20.46 37.67
N ILE A 566 -23.93 -19.59 37.03
CA ILE A 566 -24.59 -19.92 35.76
C ILE A 566 -23.54 -20.22 34.68
N LEU A 567 -22.51 -19.38 34.56
CA LEU A 567 -21.48 -19.54 33.54
C LEU A 567 -20.67 -20.84 33.75
N GLU A 568 -20.30 -21.15 34.98
CA GLU A 568 -19.63 -22.41 35.32
C GLU A 568 -20.51 -23.64 35.06
N MET A 569 -21.78 -23.59 35.47
CA MET A 569 -22.75 -24.65 35.21
C MET A 569 -22.91 -24.92 33.71
N ILE A 570 -23.08 -23.88 32.90
CA ILE A 570 -23.13 -23.99 31.43
C ILE A 570 -21.82 -24.58 30.89
N GLY A 571 -20.67 -24.20 31.45
CA GLY A 571 -19.38 -24.77 31.14
C GLY A 571 -19.32 -26.29 31.36
N PHE A 572 -19.82 -26.78 32.49
CA PHE A 572 -19.87 -28.21 32.79
C PHE A 572 -20.90 -28.96 31.92
N LEU A 573 -22.01 -28.31 31.56
CA LEU A 573 -23.05 -28.89 30.70
C LEU A 573 -22.70 -28.94 29.22
N LYS A 574 -21.59 -28.31 28.81
CA LYS A 574 -21.15 -28.21 27.41
C LYS A 574 -21.11 -29.58 26.70
N ALA A 575 -20.59 -30.61 27.34
CA ALA A 575 -20.48 -31.95 26.77
C ALA A 575 -21.76 -32.79 26.91
N ALA A 576 -22.74 -32.33 27.69
CA ALA A 576 -24.00 -33.01 27.96
C ALA A 576 -25.22 -32.09 27.76
N PRO A 577 -25.41 -31.50 26.56
CA PRO A 577 -26.47 -30.53 26.30
C PRO A 577 -27.89 -31.09 26.49
N HIS A 578 -28.06 -32.42 26.35
CA HIS A 578 -29.32 -33.12 26.54
C HIS A 578 -29.85 -33.09 27.99
N LEU A 579 -29.01 -32.73 28.97
CA LEU A 579 -29.40 -32.61 30.37
C LEU A 579 -30.11 -31.28 30.69
N VAL A 580 -30.12 -30.34 29.74
CA VAL A 580 -30.75 -29.02 29.91
C VAL A 580 -32.08 -28.98 29.18
N ASP A 581 -33.16 -28.63 29.88
CA ASP A 581 -34.45 -28.44 29.22
C ASP A 581 -34.40 -27.24 28.25
N ARG A 582 -35.09 -27.39 27.13
CA ARG A 582 -35.21 -26.40 26.06
C ARG A 582 -35.68 -25.04 26.59
N LYS A 583 -36.56 -25.02 27.60
CA LYS A 583 -37.09 -23.78 28.18
C LYS A 583 -36.01 -22.96 28.86
N HIS A 584 -35.07 -23.60 29.56
CA HIS A 584 -33.97 -22.91 30.23
C HIS A 584 -33.00 -22.29 29.22
N ILE A 585 -32.67 -23.01 28.14
CA ILE A 585 -31.82 -22.46 27.05
C ILE A 585 -32.46 -21.21 26.43
N LEU A 586 -33.77 -21.25 26.14
CA LEU A 586 -34.48 -20.08 25.59
C LEU A 586 -34.49 -18.89 26.55
N LYS A 587 -34.61 -19.12 27.86
CA LYS A 587 -34.55 -18.06 28.88
C LYS A 587 -33.14 -17.44 28.96
N LEU A 588 -32.10 -18.25 28.83
CA LEU A 588 -30.70 -17.77 28.87
C LEU A 588 -30.32 -16.91 27.65
N PHE A 589 -30.96 -17.13 26.49
CA PHE A 589 -30.82 -16.26 25.31
C PHE A 589 -31.30 -14.83 25.55
N ASP A 590 -32.14 -14.59 26.56
CA ASP A 590 -32.62 -13.25 26.94
C ASP A 590 -31.74 -12.59 28.03
N SER A 591 -30.60 -13.21 28.39
CA SER A 591 -29.65 -12.63 29.34
C SER A 591 -28.93 -11.40 28.76
N LYS A 592 -28.67 -10.40 29.61
CA LYS A 592 -27.90 -9.19 29.24
C LYS A 592 -26.38 -9.36 29.32
N ASN A 593 -25.89 -10.56 29.62
CA ASN A 593 -24.47 -10.83 29.82
C ASN A 593 -23.90 -11.63 28.65
N ASP A 594 -23.05 -11.00 27.86
CA ASP A 594 -22.44 -11.58 26.66
C ASP A 594 -21.65 -12.86 26.92
N LYS A 595 -21.03 -12.99 28.10
CA LYS A 595 -20.27 -14.21 28.47
C LYS A 595 -21.19 -15.42 28.62
N ILE A 596 -22.40 -15.20 29.17
CA ILE A 596 -23.43 -16.24 29.29
C ILE A 596 -23.92 -16.60 27.88
N LEU A 597 -24.24 -15.61 27.04
CA LEU A 597 -24.69 -15.84 25.67
C LEU A 597 -23.66 -16.65 24.85
N ASN A 598 -22.37 -16.32 24.94
CA ASN A 598 -21.30 -17.08 24.28
C ASN A 598 -21.19 -18.52 24.77
N SER A 599 -21.41 -18.74 26.06
CA SER A 599 -21.40 -20.08 26.65
C SER A 599 -22.63 -20.89 26.22
N VAL A 600 -23.81 -20.25 26.13
CA VAL A 600 -25.04 -20.85 25.60
C VAL A 600 -24.90 -21.23 24.13
N LEU A 601 -24.33 -20.35 23.30
CA LEU A 601 -24.05 -20.64 21.88
C LEU A 601 -23.16 -21.87 21.71
N THR A 602 -22.22 -22.07 22.63
CA THR A 602 -21.36 -23.26 22.65
C THR A 602 -22.15 -24.55 22.97
N ILE A 603 -23.16 -24.48 23.85
CA ILE A 603 -24.09 -25.60 24.08
C ILE A 603 -24.89 -25.91 22.81
N VAL A 604 -25.37 -24.86 22.13
CA VAL A 604 -26.18 -25.01 20.90
C VAL A 604 -25.39 -25.67 19.77
N CYS A 605 -24.07 -25.46 19.68
CA CYS A 605 -23.22 -26.20 18.73
C CYS A 605 -23.36 -27.72 18.87
N ASN A 606 -23.56 -28.23 20.09
CA ASN A 606 -23.64 -29.67 20.38
C ASN A 606 -25.08 -30.23 20.29
N ASP A 607 -26.12 -29.38 20.30
CA ASP A 607 -27.54 -29.75 20.14
C ASP A 607 -28.31 -28.68 19.33
N PRO A 608 -28.10 -28.60 18.00
CA PRO A 608 -28.72 -27.58 17.16
C PRO A 608 -30.22 -27.85 16.96
N LYS A 609 -31.07 -26.94 17.45
CA LYS A 609 -32.54 -26.97 17.27
C LYS A 609 -33.02 -25.74 16.50
N LEU A 610 -34.04 -25.92 15.66
CA LEU A 610 -34.60 -24.84 14.82
C LEU A 610 -35.15 -23.66 15.63
N ASP A 611 -35.62 -23.90 16.85
CA ASP A 611 -36.21 -22.87 17.70
C ASP A 611 -35.20 -21.81 18.19
N TYR A 612 -33.90 -22.16 18.18
CA TYR A 612 -32.83 -21.24 18.58
C TYR A 612 -32.37 -20.35 17.42
N PHE A 613 -32.72 -20.73 16.19
CA PHE A 613 -32.16 -20.20 14.97
C PHE A 613 -32.32 -18.68 14.82
N ASP A 614 -33.53 -18.15 15.02
CA ASP A 614 -33.79 -16.71 14.93
C ASP A 614 -33.11 -15.91 16.06
N LYS A 615 -32.92 -16.52 17.24
CA LYS A 615 -32.18 -15.90 18.36
C LYS A 615 -30.69 -15.80 18.03
N ILE A 616 -30.09 -16.86 17.46
CA ILE A 616 -28.68 -16.87 17.03
C ILE A 616 -28.45 -15.80 15.96
N ILE A 617 -29.34 -15.71 14.97
CA ILE A 617 -29.23 -14.70 13.91
C ILE A 617 -29.29 -13.29 14.49
N LYS A 618 -30.15 -13.02 15.47
CA LYS A 618 -30.20 -11.73 16.14
C LYS A 618 -28.90 -11.42 16.90
N LEU A 619 -28.25 -12.42 17.49
CA LEU A 619 -26.97 -12.27 18.19
C LEU A 619 -25.79 -11.99 17.25
N LEU A 620 -25.92 -12.16 15.94
CA LEU A 620 -24.92 -11.70 14.98
C LEU A 620 -24.81 -10.17 14.93
N THR A 621 -25.78 -9.43 15.46
CA THR A 621 -25.69 -7.96 15.54
C THR A 621 -24.73 -7.46 16.62
N VAL A 622 -24.37 -8.32 17.58
CA VAL A 622 -23.51 -7.97 18.70
C VAL A 622 -22.09 -8.48 18.45
N SER A 623 -21.11 -7.58 18.53
CA SER A 623 -19.71 -7.86 18.18
C SER A 623 -19.06 -8.94 19.06
N THR A 624 -19.37 -8.94 20.37
CA THR A 624 -18.84 -9.89 21.36
C THR A 624 -19.36 -11.31 21.18
N THR A 625 -20.56 -11.47 20.60
CA THR A 625 -21.18 -12.78 20.34
C THR A 625 -21.09 -13.23 18.89
N PHE A 626 -20.54 -12.39 18.00
CA PHE A 626 -20.51 -12.63 16.55
C PHE A 626 -19.83 -13.96 16.20
N THR A 627 -18.59 -14.16 16.64
CA THR A 627 -17.80 -15.36 16.30
C THR A 627 -18.43 -16.64 16.84
N SER A 628 -18.97 -16.60 18.06
CA SER A 628 -19.67 -17.74 18.65
C SER A 628 -20.99 -18.04 17.94
N SER A 629 -21.70 -17.01 17.48
CA SER A 629 -22.94 -17.16 16.72
C SER A 629 -22.69 -17.70 15.31
N GLU A 630 -21.64 -17.21 14.64
CA GLU A 630 -21.16 -17.74 13.36
C GLU A 630 -20.86 -19.23 13.48
N ARG A 631 -20.05 -19.62 14.47
CA ARG A 631 -19.72 -21.02 14.73
C ARG A 631 -20.96 -21.87 15.02
N ALA A 632 -21.94 -21.35 15.76
CA ALA A 632 -23.17 -22.07 16.02
C ALA A 632 -23.99 -22.33 14.75
N LEU A 633 -24.01 -21.38 13.80
CA LEU A 633 -24.71 -21.53 12.52
C LEU A 633 -24.06 -22.55 11.57
N GLU A 634 -22.77 -22.88 11.75
CA GLU A 634 -22.10 -23.94 10.96
C GLU A 634 -22.71 -25.34 11.18
N PHE A 635 -23.32 -25.57 12.35
CA PHE A 635 -23.97 -26.83 12.71
C PHE A 635 -25.41 -26.97 12.15
N TYR A 636 -25.93 -25.93 11.49
CA TYR A 636 -27.24 -25.94 10.83
C TYR A 636 -27.12 -26.24 9.32
N PRO A 637 -28.19 -26.74 8.67
CA PRO A 637 -28.18 -26.97 7.23
C PRO A 637 -27.90 -25.69 6.44
N LYS A 638 -26.82 -25.68 5.63
CA LYS A 638 -26.34 -24.50 4.88
C LYS A 638 -27.42 -23.81 4.05
N ASN A 639 -28.32 -24.57 3.42
CA ASN A 639 -29.39 -24.02 2.60
C ASN A 639 -30.40 -23.21 3.43
N GLN A 640 -30.76 -23.69 4.63
CA GLN A 640 -31.70 -23.01 5.51
C GLN A 640 -31.10 -21.71 6.07
N VAL A 641 -29.81 -21.73 6.41
CA VAL A 641 -29.04 -20.53 6.80
C VAL A 641 -29.03 -19.52 5.66
N SER A 642 -28.66 -19.95 4.46
CA SER A 642 -28.66 -19.07 3.29
C SER A 642 -30.02 -18.44 3.02
N ASP A 643 -31.08 -19.23 2.93
CA ASP A 643 -32.42 -18.74 2.60
C ASP A 643 -32.94 -17.74 3.65
N ARG A 644 -32.66 -17.97 4.94
CA ARG A 644 -33.03 -17.04 5.99
C ARG A 644 -32.24 -15.74 5.93
N LEU A 645 -30.92 -15.81 5.74
CA LEU A 645 -30.07 -14.62 5.58
C LEU A 645 -30.50 -13.82 4.35
N LEU A 646 -30.78 -14.47 3.22
CA LEU A 646 -31.26 -13.80 2.00
C LEU A 646 -32.63 -13.16 2.18
N ASN A 647 -33.54 -13.77 2.96
CA ASN A 647 -34.83 -13.17 3.28
C ASN A 647 -34.67 -11.91 4.14
N ILE A 648 -33.76 -11.92 5.13
CA ILE A 648 -33.45 -10.74 5.95
C ILE A 648 -32.82 -9.64 5.10
N ILE A 649 -31.88 -10.01 4.24
CA ILE A 649 -31.22 -9.10 3.29
C ILE A 649 -32.25 -8.51 2.30
N SER A 650 -33.27 -9.26 1.90
CA SER A 650 -34.29 -8.78 0.96
C SER A 650 -35.37 -7.92 1.63
N ASP A 651 -35.54 -8.04 2.94
CA ASP A 651 -36.53 -7.29 3.71
C ASP A 651 -36.05 -5.84 3.98
N LYS A 652 -36.79 -4.86 3.46
CA LYS A 652 -36.48 -3.43 3.62
C LYS A 652 -36.81 -2.88 5.00
N GLU A 653 -37.62 -3.57 5.80
CA GLU A 653 -38.02 -3.14 7.15
C GLU A 653 -37.12 -3.71 8.25
N SER A 654 -36.25 -4.65 7.91
CA SER A 654 -35.29 -5.25 8.83
C SER A 654 -34.24 -4.24 9.34
N ASP A 655 -33.71 -4.51 10.53
CA ASP A 655 -32.72 -3.65 11.20
C ASP A 655 -31.41 -3.55 10.39
N GLN A 656 -30.81 -2.35 10.34
CA GLN A 656 -29.61 -2.09 9.54
C GLN A 656 -28.39 -2.88 10.03
N GLU A 657 -28.25 -3.04 11.34
CA GLU A 657 -27.17 -3.85 11.91
C GLU A 657 -27.36 -5.34 11.59
N LEU A 658 -28.61 -5.79 11.47
CA LEU A 658 -28.94 -7.15 11.04
C LEU A 658 -28.63 -7.36 9.55
N HIS A 659 -28.86 -6.36 8.68
CA HIS A 659 -28.41 -6.40 7.29
C HIS A 659 -26.89 -6.52 7.18
N LYS A 660 -26.13 -5.68 7.91
CA LYS A 660 -24.66 -5.75 7.93
C LYS A 660 -24.17 -7.11 8.39
N ALA A 661 -24.71 -7.62 9.50
CA ALA A 661 -24.35 -8.92 10.05
C ALA A 661 -24.65 -10.06 9.06
N SER A 662 -25.78 -9.98 8.35
CA SER A 662 -26.17 -10.98 7.35
C SER A 662 -25.25 -10.93 6.11
N LEU A 663 -24.89 -9.75 5.63
CA LEU A 663 -23.92 -9.57 4.53
C LEU A 663 -22.52 -10.08 4.92
N ARG A 664 -22.09 -9.88 6.17
CA ARG A 664 -20.83 -10.46 6.68
C ARG A 664 -20.81 -11.98 6.55
N MET A 665 -21.94 -12.65 6.74
CA MET A 665 -22.04 -14.11 6.80
C MET A 665 -22.35 -14.78 5.48
N ILE A 666 -23.04 -14.10 4.56
CA ILE A 666 -23.60 -14.73 3.36
C ILE A 666 -22.54 -15.41 2.47
N HIS A 667 -21.30 -14.92 2.49
CA HIS A 667 -20.18 -15.49 1.73
C HIS A 667 -19.84 -16.95 2.13
N ASN A 668 -20.19 -17.39 3.36
CA ASN A 668 -20.00 -18.77 3.83
C ASN A 668 -21.09 -19.74 3.33
N TYR A 669 -22.23 -19.21 2.86
CA TYR A 669 -23.44 -19.98 2.53
C TYR A 669 -23.93 -19.74 1.09
N HIS A 670 -23.01 -19.39 0.18
CA HIS A 670 -23.31 -19.00 -1.20
C HIS A 670 -24.22 -20.00 -1.95
N ASN A 671 -25.29 -19.47 -2.57
CA ASN A 671 -26.20 -20.18 -3.46
C ASN A 671 -26.39 -19.45 -4.82
N LYS A 672 -27.02 -20.12 -5.79
CA LYS A 672 -27.42 -19.49 -7.06
C LYS A 672 -28.39 -18.34 -6.78
N GLY A 673 -27.98 -17.10 -7.08
CA GLY A 673 -28.76 -15.89 -6.83
C GLY A 673 -28.27 -15.02 -5.68
N THR A 674 -27.35 -15.52 -4.83
CA THR A 674 -26.74 -14.73 -3.74
C THR A 674 -26.11 -13.44 -4.27
N VAL A 675 -25.27 -13.53 -5.33
CA VAL A 675 -24.58 -12.36 -5.90
C VAL A 675 -25.56 -11.31 -6.37
N ARG A 676 -26.61 -11.72 -7.10
CA ARG A 676 -27.64 -10.81 -7.60
C ARG A 676 -28.37 -10.08 -6.47
N ILE A 677 -28.66 -10.77 -5.36
CA ILE A 677 -29.27 -10.15 -4.17
C ILE A 677 -28.30 -9.15 -3.53
N ILE A 678 -27.02 -9.51 -3.38
CA ILE A 678 -26.00 -8.58 -2.85
C ILE A 678 -25.87 -7.33 -3.76
N LEU A 679 -25.93 -7.50 -5.08
CA LEU A 679 -25.84 -6.37 -6.02
C LEU A 679 -27.01 -5.37 -5.88
N THR A 680 -28.17 -5.79 -5.36
CA THR A 680 -29.28 -4.85 -5.09
C THR A 680 -28.92 -3.79 -4.04
N PHE A 681 -27.94 -4.07 -3.16
CA PHE A 681 -27.46 -3.13 -2.15
C PHE A 681 -26.56 -2.03 -2.72
N MET A 682 -26.04 -2.19 -3.93
CA MET A 682 -25.12 -1.21 -4.53
C MET A 682 -25.76 0.17 -4.76
N ASN A 683 -27.10 0.24 -4.76
CA ASN A 683 -27.88 1.47 -4.87
C ASN A 683 -28.41 1.99 -3.53
N ASN A 684 -27.97 1.43 -2.40
CA ASN A 684 -28.42 1.85 -1.08
C ASN A 684 -27.83 3.25 -0.72
N PRO A 685 -28.58 4.16 -0.09
CA PRO A 685 -28.03 5.45 0.34
C PRO A 685 -26.90 5.31 1.38
N ASN A 686 -26.95 4.26 2.22
CA ASN A 686 -25.99 4.00 3.27
C ASN A 686 -24.74 3.29 2.73
N LEU A 687 -23.62 4.03 2.66
CA LEU A 687 -22.35 3.50 2.15
C LEU A 687 -21.78 2.34 2.98
N SER A 688 -22.09 2.26 4.28
CA SER A 688 -21.59 1.14 5.12
C SER A 688 -22.16 -0.21 4.69
N LEU A 689 -23.41 -0.24 4.19
CA LEU A 689 -24.01 -1.45 3.63
C LEU A 689 -23.40 -1.82 2.29
N ILE A 690 -23.06 -0.82 1.46
CA ILE A 690 -22.37 -1.04 0.18
C ILE A 690 -20.96 -1.59 0.41
N GLU A 691 -20.24 -1.05 1.42
CA GLU A 691 -18.91 -1.52 1.79
C GLU A 691 -18.96 -2.99 2.22
N GLU A 692 -19.89 -3.37 3.11
CA GLU A 692 -20.07 -4.76 3.54
C GLU A 692 -20.51 -5.69 2.39
N ALA A 693 -21.38 -5.21 1.50
CA ALA A 693 -21.77 -5.93 0.29
C ALA A 693 -20.56 -6.15 -0.65
N SER A 694 -19.70 -5.15 -0.81
CA SER A 694 -18.48 -5.26 -1.62
C SER A 694 -17.48 -6.25 -1.04
N ASP A 695 -17.36 -6.31 0.28
CA ASP A 695 -16.51 -7.29 0.99
C ASP A 695 -17.03 -8.71 0.83
N ALA A 696 -18.34 -8.90 0.94
CA ALA A 696 -18.99 -10.17 0.66
C ALA A 696 -18.72 -10.63 -0.79
N LEU A 697 -18.84 -9.73 -1.77
CA LEU A 697 -18.56 -10.05 -3.18
C LEU A 697 -17.08 -10.42 -3.41
N ILE A 698 -16.13 -9.73 -2.79
CA ILE A 698 -14.71 -10.10 -2.90
C ILE A 698 -14.50 -11.52 -2.37
N LYS A 699 -15.00 -11.81 -1.16
CA LYS A 699 -14.86 -13.14 -0.55
C LYS A 699 -15.51 -14.24 -1.39
N ILE A 700 -16.66 -13.97 -2.01
CA ILE A 700 -17.32 -14.90 -2.94
C ILE A 700 -16.48 -15.08 -4.20
N SER A 701 -16.00 -13.98 -4.81
CA SER A 701 -15.23 -14.00 -6.07
C SER A 701 -13.93 -14.80 -5.98
N LYS A 702 -13.29 -14.83 -4.81
CA LYS A 702 -12.10 -15.67 -4.54
C LYS A 702 -12.38 -17.16 -4.59
N LYS A 703 -13.60 -17.59 -4.24
CA LYS A 703 -14.01 -19.01 -4.24
C LYS A 703 -14.74 -19.40 -5.54
N HIS A 704 -15.45 -18.45 -6.17
CA HIS A 704 -16.30 -18.68 -7.33
C HIS A 704 -16.17 -17.54 -8.34
N ALA A 705 -15.83 -17.86 -9.58
CA ALA A 705 -15.76 -16.86 -10.65
C ALA A 705 -17.15 -16.30 -10.97
N LEU A 706 -17.25 -14.97 -11.06
CA LEU A 706 -18.47 -14.24 -11.44
C LEU A 706 -18.75 -14.38 -12.93
N ASP A 707 -20.03 -14.38 -13.30
CA ASP A 707 -20.43 -14.46 -14.71
C ASP A 707 -20.36 -13.08 -15.42
N ASN A 708 -20.45 -13.10 -16.75
CA ASN A 708 -20.35 -11.87 -17.55
C ASN A 708 -21.50 -10.87 -17.31
N VAL A 709 -22.68 -11.35 -16.87
CA VAL A 709 -23.85 -10.50 -16.62
C VAL A 709 -23.65 -9.76 -15.30
N GLU A 710 -23.23 -10.48 -14.26
CA GLU A 710 -22.86 -9.93 -12.95
C GLU A 710 -21.74 -8.90 -13.07
N LEU A 711 -20.69 -9.19 -13.85
CA LEU A 711 -19.60 -8.24 -14.11
C LEU A 711 -20.07 -6.98 -14.83
N LEU A 712 -21.06 -7.07 -15.72
CA LEU A 712 -21.62 -5.90 -16.41
C LEU A 712 -22.44 -5.03 -15.44
N GLU A 713 -23.23 -5.65 -14.57
CA GLU A 713 -23.98 -4.96 -13.52
C GLU A 713 -23.04 -4.26 -12.52
N ILE A 714 -21.93 -4.90 -12.14
CA ILE A 714 -20.88 -4.30 -11.30
C ILE A 714 -20.29 -3.05 -11.97
N ASN A 715 -20.00 -3.10 -13.28
CA ASN A 715 -19.47 -1.94 -14.00
C ASN A 715 -20.43 -0.75 -13.99
N ASN A 716 -21.75 -1.00 -14.13
CA ASN A 716 -22.76 0.05 -14.04
C ASN A 716 -22.85 0.64 -12.63
N ASN A 717 -22.75 -0.20 -11.59
CA ASN A 717 -22.72 0.26 -10.20
C ASN A 717 -21.48 1.12 -9.90
N ILE A 718 -20.32 0.75 -10.45
CA ILE A 718 -19.09 1.57 -10.35
C ILE A 718 -19.29 2.95 -10.99
N GLU A 719 -19.97 3.03 -12.13
CA GLU A 719 -20.26 4.31 -12.80
C GLU A 719 -21.17 5.21 -11.96
N THR A 720 -22.22 4.65 -11.35
CA THR A 720 -23.10 5.36 -10.41
C THR A 720 -22.34 5.86 -9.18
N LEU A 721 -21.47 5.03 -8.60
CA LEU A 721 -20.63 5.41 -7.46
C LEU A 721 -19.60 6.48 -7.84
N ALA A 722 -18.98 6.38 -9.01
CA ALA A 722 -18.06 7.39 -9.51
C ALA A 722 -18.79 8.73 -9.69
N LYS A 723 -19.98 8.74 -10.28
CA LYS A 723 -20.82 9.95 -10.40
C LYS A 723 -21.11 10.58 -9.03
N ARG A 724 -21.44 9.76 -8.02
CA ARG A 724 -21.62 10.23 -6.63
C ARG A 724 -20.34 10.86 -6.07
N ALA A 725 -19.17 10.28 -6.32
CA ALA A 725 -17.89 10.86 -5.90
C ALA A 725 -17.60 12.21 -6.59
N TYR A 726 -17.83 12.31 -7.90
CA TYR A 726 -17.64 13.58 -8.63
C TYR A 726 -18.59 14.69 -8.15
N GLN A 727 -19.85 14.35 -7.84
CA GLN A 727 -20.80 15.30 -7.22
C GLN A 727 -20.30 15.79 -5.86
N LEU A 728 -19.76 14.89 -5.03
CA LEU A 728 -19.20 15.25 -3.74
C LEU A 728 -17.94 16.11 -3.86
N HIS A 729 -17.07 15.85 -4.84
CA HIS A 729 -15.92 16.72 -5.11
C HIS A 729 -16.33 18.13 -5.52
N ARG A 730 -17.35 18.27 -6.38
CA ARG A 730 -17.93 19.57 -6.75
C ARG A 730 -18.51 20.27 -5.52
N PHE A 731 -19.31 19.56 -4.73
CA PHE A 731 -19.91 20.10 -3.52
C PHE A 731 -18.84 20.55 -2.50
N ASN A 732 -17.75 19.79 -2.36
CA ASN A 732 -16.63 20.17 -1.50
C ASN A 732 -15.93 21.43 -2.02
N HIS A 733 -15.69 21.52 -3.32
CA HIS A 733 -15.06 22.70 -3.93
C HIS A 733 -15.89 23.98 -3.72
N ASP A 734 -17.21 23.88 -3.88
CA ASP A 734 -18.12 25.01 -3.66
C ASP A 734 -18.12 25.46 -2.17
N LEU A 735 -17.76 24.57 -1.23
CA LEU A 735 -17.71 24.81 0.22
C LEU A 735 -16.31 25.16 0.77
N ASP A 736 -15.22 24.89 0.05
CA ASP A 736 -13.83 24.89 0.57
C ASP A 736 -13.35 26.25 1.12
N SER A 737 -14.07 27.34 0.79
CA SER A 737 -13.79 28.69 1.29
C SER A 737 -14.51 29.05 2.60
N ASP A 738 -15.34 28.15 3.13
CA ASP A 738 -16.29 28.45 4.20
C ASP A 738 -15.96 27.76 5.52
N LEU A 739 -15.46 28.52 6.49
CA LEU A 739 -15.12 28.02 7.83
C LEU A 739 -16.31 27.36 8.56
N LYS A 740 -17.55 27.73 8.21
CA LYS A 740 -18.77 27.17 8.82
C LYS A 740 -19.14 25.78 8.27
N ALA A 741 -18.49 25.31 7.21
CA ALA A 741 -18.78 24.03 6.55
C ALA A 741 -17.99 22.84 7.12
N GLY A 742 -17.22 23.01 8.20
CA GLY A 742 -16.27 22.00 8.71
C GLY A 742 -16.84 20.58 8.88
N LEU A 743 -18.03 20.42 9.49
CA LEU A 743 -18.67 19.11 9.66
C LEU A 743 -19.20 18.52 8.34
N ILE A 744 -19.63 19.36 7.41
CA ILE A 744 -20.05 18.93 6.07
C ILE A 744 -18.83 18.44 5.29
N ILE A 745 -17.75 19.22 5.25
CA ILE A 745 -16.50 18.87 4.57
C ILE A 745 -15.92 17.57 5.14
N ASP A 746 -15.92 17.41 6.47
CA ASP A 746 -15.49 16.16 7.11
C ASP A 746 -16.31 14.95 6.63
N HIS A 747 -17.64 15.10 6.59
CA HIS A 747 -18.51 14.03 6.15
C HIS A 747 -18.36 13.73 4.64
N ILE A 748 -18.17 14.76 3.80
CA ILE A 748 -17.87 14.58 2.38
C ILE A 748 -16.57 13.78 2.20
N ASN A 749 -15.51 14.12 2.93
CA ASN A 749 -14.23 13.42 2.85
C ASN A 749 -14.36 11.96 3.29
N CYS A 750 -15.18 11.68 4.31
CA CYS A 750 -15.49 10.32 4.75
C CYS A 750 -16.25 9.53 3.66
N ASP A 751 -17.28 10.11 3.06
CA ASP A 751 -18.04 9.49 1.96
C ASP A 751 -17.15 9.26 0.73
N LEU A 752 -16.29 10.21 0.36
CA LEU A 752 -15.34 10.09 -0.77
C LEU A 752 -14.34 8.96 -0.54
N ALA A 753 -13.78 8.85 0.66
CA ALA A 753 -12.88 7.76 1.02
C ALA A 753 -13.59 6.40 0.91
N ALA A 754 -14.81 6.28 1.45
CA ALA A 754 -15.60 5.05 1.39
C ALA A 754 -15.96 4.67 -0.05
N ILE A 755 -16.45 5.62 -0.87
CA ILE A 755 -16.78 5.37 -2.29
C ILE A 755 -15.54 4.91 -3.06
N THR A 756 -14.40 5.55 -2.83
CA THR A 756 -13.13 5.17 -3.49
C THR A 756 -12.73 3.75 -3.14
N ARG A 757 -12.81 3.36 -1.86
CA ARG A 757 -12.58 1.97 -1.42
C ARG A 757 -13.52 0.99 -2.12
N ILE A 758 -14.82 1.28 -2.15
CA ILE A 758 -15.83 0.43 -2.77
C ILE A 758 -15.55 0.26 -4.28
N ILE A 759 -15.25 1.34 -5.00
CA ILE A 759 -14.95 1.25 -6.45
C ILE A 759 -13.71 0.40 -6.70
N LEU A 760 -12.66 0.58 -5.89
CA LEU A 760 -11.43 -0.23 -5.98
C LEU A 760 -11.73 -1.71 -5.74
N LYS A 761 -12.49 -2.04 -4.69
CA LYS A 761 -12.95 -3.39 -4.36
C LYS A 761 -13.71 -4.02 -5.53
N LEU A 762 -14.74 -3.34 -6.02
CA LEU A 762 -15.60 -3.81 -7.11
C LEU A 762 -14.82 -4.00 -8.43
N GLY A 763 -13.89 -3.10 -8.75
CA GLY A 763 -13.14 -3.22 -10.00
C GLY A 763 -12.09 -4.34 -10.00
N THR A 764 -11.72 -4.86 -8.83
CA THR A 764 -10.85 -6.06 -8.72
C THR A 764 -11.60 -7.40 -8.78
N LEU A 765 -12.94 -7.41 -8.80
CA LEU A 765 -13.72 -8.66 -8.77
C LEU A 765 -13.45 -9.60 -9.96
N LYS A 766 -12.89 -9.09 -11.06
CA LYS A 766 -12.46 -9.90 -12.20
C LYS A 766 -11.16 -10.68 -11.92
N GLU A 767 -10.30 -10.13 -11.07
CA GLU A 767 -8.99 -10.69 -10.68
C GLU A 767 -8.86 -10.64 -9.14
N PRO A 768 -9.58 -11.51 -8.41
CA PRO A 768 -9.82 -11.37 -6.97
C PRO A 768 -8.61 -11.70 -6.08
N ASP A 769 -7.54 -12.27 -6.65
CA ASP A 769 -6.28 -12.54 -5.97
C ASP A 769 -5.44 -11.27 -5.74
N ILE A 770 -5.84 -10.15 -6.33
CA ILE A 770 -5.16 -8.87 -6.15
C ILE A 770 -5.33 -8.40 -4.69
N PRO A 771 -4.23 -8.02 -4.00
CA PRO A 771 -4.27 -7.56 -2.61
C PRO A 771 -4.82 -6.12 -2.51
N ILE A 772 -6.11 -5.95 -2.85
CA ILE A 772 -6.76 -4.64 -2.99
C ILE A 772 -6.77 -3.83 -1.69
N GLU A 773 -6.85 -4.48 -0.53
CA GLU A 773 -6.75 -3.84 0.78
C GLU A 773 -5.42 -3.11 0.98
N THR A 774 -4.34 -3.68 0.45
CA THR A 774 -3.02 -3.06 0.46
C THR A 774 -2.98 -1.82 -0.41
N TYR A 775 -3.62 -1.87 -1.58
CA TYR A 775 -3.68 -0.73 -2.51
C TYR A 775 -4.48 0.43 -1.94
N ILE A 776 -5.66 0.12 -1.39
CA ILE A 776 -6.51 1.07 -0.67
C ILE A 776 -5.70 1.79 0.40
N ARG A 777 -4.98 1.03 1.23
CA ARG A 777 -4.16 1.60 2.30
C ARG A 777 -3.08 2.55 1.77
N TYR A 778 -2.41 2.20 0.67
CA TYR A 778 -1.38 3.07 0.08
C TYR A 778 -1.98 4.36 -0.49
N ILE A 779 -3.15 4.28 -1.13
CA ILE A 779 -3.90 5.45 -1.60
C ILE A 779 -4.30 6.35 -0.43
N GLU A 780 -4.89 5.79 0.62
CA GLU A 780 -5.29 6.54 1.82
C GLU A 780 -4.09 7.17 2.54
N SER A 781 -2.94 6.49 2.55
CA SER A 781 -1.71 7.00 3.17
C SER A 781 -0.99 8.08 2.33
N LYS A 782 -1.38 8.27 1.06
CA LYS A 782 -0.70 9.15 0.09
C LYS A 782 0.82 8.91 0.01
N ASP A 783 1.25 7.66 0.10
CA ASP A 783 2.67 7.29 0.09
C ASP A 783 3.31 7.64 -1.26
N ILE A 784 4.22 8.61 -1.26
CA ILE A 784 4.89 9.15 -2.46
C ILE A 784 5.67 8.05 -3.20
N GLU A 785 6.17 7.03 -2.49
CA GLU A 785 6.95 5.95 -3.10
C GLU A 785 6.07 4.89 -3.78
N LEU A 786 4.93 4.55 -3.16
CA LEU A 786 4.13 3.38 -3.54
C LEU A 786 2.90 3.72 -4.36
N LEU A 787 2.37 4.94 -4.24
CA LEU A 787 1.20 5.38 -4.99
C LEU A 787 1.38 5.20 -6.52
N PRO A 788 2.54 5.53 -7.14
CA PRO A 788 2.72 5.30 -8.57
C PRO A 788 2.61 3.83 -8.99
N LEU A 789 3.05 2.90 -8.12
CA LEU A 789 2.95 1.46 -8.38
C LEU A 789 1.49 1.00 -8.32
N VAL A 790 0.74 1.47 -7.33
CA VAL A 790 -0.69 1.17 -7.17
C VAL A 790 -1.50 1.69 -8.36
N LEU A 791 -1.22 2.91 -8.81
CA LEU A 791 -1.89 3.49 -9.99
C LEU A 791 -1.60 2.67 -11.26
N GLU A 792 -0.36 2.25 -11.47
CA GLU A 792 0.01 1.40 -12.62
C GLU A 792 -0.68 0.02 -12.57
N LEU A 793 -0.84 -0.55 -11.38
CA LEU A 793 -1.59 -1.78 -11.18
C LEU A 793 -3.07 -1.60 -11.50
N VAL A 794 -3.69 -0.53 -11.00
CA VAL A 794 -5.07 -0.16 -11.35
C VAL A 794 -5.23 0.00 -12.86
N GLU A 795 -4.30 0.68 -13.53
CA GLU A 795 -4.30 0.83 -15.00
C GLU A 795 -4.13 -0.51 -15.75
N SER A 796 -3.44 -1.48 -15.16
CA SER A 796 -3.21 -2.79 -15.78
C SER A 796 -4.36 -3.78 -15.57
N THR A 797 -5.07 -3.66 -14.45
CA THR A 797 -6.11 -4.62 -14.02
C THR A 797 -7.51 -4.18 -14.45
N PHE A 798 -7.81 -2.89 -14.36
CA PHE A 798 -9.18 -2.40 -14.51
C PHE A 798 -9.55 -2.22 -15.98
N SER A 799 -10.85 -2.20 -16.29
CA SER A 799 -11.31 -1.92 -17.66
C SER A 799 -11.01 -0.45 -18.04
N SER A 800 -10.79 -0.19 -19.33
CA SER A 800 -10.50 1.18 -19.82
C SER A 800 -11.57 2.20 -19.42
N LYS A 801 -12.85 1.79 -19.34
CA LYS A 801 -13.95 2.64 -18.88
C LYS A 801 -13.80 2.99 -17.39
N ILE A 802 -13.51 2.01 -16.53
CA ILE A 802 -13.33 2.25 -15.08
C ILE A 802 -12.08 3.09 -14.83
N ILE A 803 -10.96 2.79 -15.51
CA ILE A 803 -9.70 3.54 -15.38
C ILE A 803 -9.95 5.03 -15.62
N ARG A 804 -10.72 5.37 -16.67
CA ARG A 804 -11.03 6.76 -17.02
C ARG A 804 -11.80 7.48 -15.90
N LEU A 805 -12.66 6.78 -15.17
CA LEU A 805 -13.46 7.33 -14.07
C LEU A 805 -12.71 7.34 -12.73
N LEU A 806 -11.89 6.34 -12.46
CA LEU A 806 -11.26 6.10 -11.16
C LEU A 806 -9.96 6.87 -10.98
N ILE A 807 -9.08 6.92 -12.00
CA ILE A 807 -7.76 7.55 -11.88
C ILE A 807 -7.87 9.00 -11.37
N PRO A 808 -8.78 9.85 -11.88
CA PRO A 808 -8.91 11.22 -11.38
C PRO A 808 -9.38 11.35 -9.92
N LEU A 809 -9.93 10.28 -9.33
CA LEU A 809 -10.36 10.25 -7.92
C LEU A 809 -9.22 9.83 -6.98
N ILE A 810 -8.30 8.97 -7.44
CA ILE A 810 -7.21 8.41 -6.62
C ILE A 810 -5.86 9.09 -6.83
N ASP A 811 -5.70 9.79 -7.95
CA ASP A 811 -4.47 10.47 -8.30
C ASP A 811 -4.44 11.91 -7.71
N PRO A 812 -3.60 12.21 -6.68
CA PRO A 812 -3.52 13.54 -6.07
C PRO A 812 -3.02 14.60 -7.04
N GLU A 813 -2.44 14.16 -8.14
CA GLU A 813 -1.81 14.96 -9.16
C GLU A 813 -2.79 15.32 -10.29
N SER A 814 -4.03 14.82 -10.23
CA SER A 814 -5.08 15.02 -11.23
C SER A 814 -6.07 16.12 -10.82
N ASP A 815 -6.61 16.86 -11.79
CA ASP A 815 -7.66 17.85 -11.57
C ASP A 815 -9.03 17.18 -11.79
N THR A 816 -9.60 16.67 -10.69
CA THR A 816 -10.85 15.91 -10.67
C THR A 816 -12.04 16.72 -11.19
N LEU A 817 -12.08 18.03 -10.95
CA LEU A 817 -13.20 18.90 -11.33
C LEU A 817 -13.19 19.21 -12.83
N SER A 818 -12.00 19.49 -13.38
CA SER A 818 -11.86 19.68 -14.83
C SER A 818 -12.32 18.43 -15.61
N PHE A 819 -12.08 17.25 -15.04
CA PHE A 819 -12.46 15.98 -15.64
C PHE A 819 -13.97 15.70 -15.48
N ALA A 820 -14.59 16.04 -14.35
CA ALA A 820 -16.00 15.78 -14.05
C ALA A 820 -16.98 16.31 -15.13
N ASN A 821 -16.62 17.40 -15.80
CA ASN A 821 -17.43 18.02 -16.84
C ASN A 821 -17.49 17.20 -18.14
N GLU A 822 -16.51 16.33 -18.40
CA GLU A 822 -16.44 15.54 -19.63
C GLU A 822 -17.44 14.34 -19.63
N PRO A 823 -17.52 13.50 -18.58
CA PRO A 823 -18.46 12.37 -18.52
C PRO A 823 -19.82 12.71 -17.89
N PHE A 824 -19.94 13.70 -16.99
CA PHE A 824 -21.14 13.92 -16.17
C PHE A 824 -21.67 15.36 -16.12
N GLY A 825 -21.06 16.31 -16.85
CA GLY A 825 -21.26 17.76 -16.62
C GLY A 825 -22.71 18.27 -16.61
N GLN A 826 -23.62 17.67 -17.40
CA GLN A 826 -25.04 18.07 -17.43
C GLN A 826 -25.90 17.44 -16.32
N GLU A 827 -25.41 16.40 -15.66
CA GLU A 827 -26.17 15.63 -14.66
C GLU A 827 -25.80 15.96 -13.21
N LEU A 828 -24.83 16.84 -13.00
CA LEU A 828 -24.37 17.26 -11.67
C LEU A 828 -25.21 18.43 -11.16
N ILE A 829 -25.82 18.25 -10.00
CA ILE A 829 -26.69 19.24 -9.35
C ILE A 829 -25.90 20.34 -8.64
N SER A 830 -26.56 21.46 -8.39
CA SER A 830 -25.98 22.63 -7.70
C SER A 830 -25.80 22.41 -6.19
N MET A 831 -25.04 23.29 -5.53
CA MET A 831 -24.85 23.28 -4.07
C MET A 831 -26.19 23.32 -3.31
N ASP A 832 -27.10 24.21 -3.73
CA ASP A 832 -28.39 24.41 -3.06
C ASP A 832 -29.28 23.16 -3.17
N GLU A 833 -29.36 22.56 -4.35
CA GLU A 833 -30.08 21.30 -4.59
C GLU A 833 -29.46 20.15 -3.78
N MET A 834 -28.14 20.14 -3.64
CA MET A 834 -27.42 19.14 -2.86
C MET A 834 -27.70 19.25 -1.36
N LEU A 835 -27.78 20.48 -0.83
CA LEU A 835 -28.17 20.75 0.56
C LEU A 835 -29.61 20.32 0.83
N ILE A 836 -30.55 20.65 -0.06
CA ILE A 836 -31.95 20.18 0.04
C ILE A 836 -31.99 18.65 0.03
N PHE A 837 -31.24 18.01 -0.87
CA PHE A 837 -31.16 16.55 -0.93
C PHE A 837 -30.60 15.94 0.37
N TRP A 838 -29.60 16.55 1.02
CA TRP A 838 -29.07 16.08 2.31
C TRP A 838 -30.09 16.22 3.44
N VAL A 839 -30.85 17.31 3.47
CA VAL A 839 -31.89 17.49 4.50
C VAL A 839 -33.03 16.49 4.34
N GLU A 840 -33.47 16.23 3.10
CA GLU A 840 -34.55 15.28 2.81
C GLU A 840 -34.11 13.79 2.82
N ASN A 841 -32.81 13.50 2.93
CA ASN A 841 -32.29 12.14 2.91
C ASN A 841 -32.61 11.40 4.22
N PRO A 842 -32.85 10.06 4.21
CA PRO A 842 -33.04 9.26 5.43
C PRO A 842 -31.78 9.08 6.31
N HIS A 843 -30.78 9.97 6.24
CA HIS A 843 -29.53 9.88 6.99
C HIS A 843 -29.45 10.95 8.09
N ARG A 844 -29.62 10.53 9.35
CA ARG A 844 -29.69 11.41 10.54
C ARG A 844 -28.59 12.46 10.62
N TRP A 845 -27.33 12.02 10.45
CA TRP A 845 -26.17 12.92 10.53
C TRP A 845 -26.16 13.97 9.40
N LYS A 846 -26.32 13.56 8.12
CA LYS A 846 -26.39 14.46 6.96
C LYS A 846 -27.48 15.52 7.11
N THR A 847 -28.66 15.12 7.54
CA THR A 847 -29.77 16.03 7.80
C THR A 847 -29.40 17.07 8.85
N SER A 848 -28.81 16.63 9.97
CA SER A 848 -28.48 17.51 11.10
C SER A 848 -27.41 18.53 10.74
N ILE A 849 -26.31 18.10 10.11
CA ILE A 849 -25.22 19.01 9.72
C ILE A 849 -25.62 19.97 8.58
N ALA A 850 -26.48 19.53 7.65
CA ALA A 850 -26.99 20.39 6.59
C ALA A 850 -27.93 21.47 7.14
N ILE A 851 -28.84 21.11 8.05
CA ILE A 851 -29.71 22.07 8.74
C ILE A 851 -28.88 23.07 9.53
N GLN A 852 -27.89 22.60 10.31
CA GLN A 852 -27.06 23.51 11.09
C GLN A 852 -26.25 24.47 10.21
N PHE A 853 -25.69 24.00 9.10
CA PHE A 853 -25.01 24.86 8.13
C PHE A 853 -25.94 25.96 7.57
N LEU A 854 -27.17 25.58 7.20
CA LEU A 854 -28.18 26.52 6.70
C LEU A 854 -28.60 27.55 7.76
N LEU A 855 -28.73 27.14 9.01
CA LEU A 855 -29.01 28.04 10.14
C LEU A 855 -27.86 29.01 10.40
N ASN A 856 -26.63 28.51 10.45
CA ASN A 856 -25.43 29.33 10.67
C ASN A 856 -25.15 30.35 9.56
N LYS A 857 -25.68 30.11 8.35
CA LYS A 857 -25.65 31.03 7.21
C LYS A 857 -26.85 31.96 7.12
N GLU A 858 -27.85 31.78 7.98
CA GLU A 858 -29.13 32.49 7.90
C GLU A 858 -29.80 32.35 6.52
N ASN A 859 -29.60 31.22 5.85
CA ASN A 859 -30.04 31.00 4.47
C ASN A 859 -31.53 30.59 4.43
N THR A 860 -32.40 31.57 4.65
CA THR A 860 -33.85 31.36 4.80
C THR A 860 -34.56 30.95 3.51
N THR A 861 -33.98 31.19 2.33
CA THR A 861 -34.57 30.79 1.05
C THR A 861 -34.57 29.28 0.88
N ILE A 862 -33.44 28.63 1.15
CA ILE A 862 -33.30 27.16 1.07
C ILE A 862 -34.12 26.50 2.17
N LEU A 863 -34.11 27.02 3.41
CA LEU A 863 -34.88 26.46 4.52
C LEU A 863 -36.39 26.41 4.22
N ARG A 864 -36.90 27.36 3.43
CA ARG A 864 -38.31 27.39 2.99
C ARG A 864 -38.62 26.45 1.83
N SER A 865 -37.64 26.08 1.00
CA SER A 865 -37.84 25.12 -0.10
C SER A 865 -37.83 23.66 0.35
N ILE A 866 -37.35 23.37 1.57
CA ILE A 866 -37.29 22.02 2.12
C ILE A 866 -38.69 21.50 2.44
N ASN A 867 -38.97 20.25 2.05
CA ASN A 867 -40.22 19.60 2.42
C ASN A 867 -40.17 18.99 3.82
N TRP A 868 -40.44 19.81 4.85
CA TRP A 868 -40.44 19.42 6.26
C TRP A 868 -41.40 18.27 6.60
N SER A 869 -42.42 17.99 5.77
CA SER A 869 -43.34 16.86 5.99
C SER A 869 -42.69 15.49 5.78
N ARG A 870 -41.59 15.42 5.01
CA ARG A 870 -40.84 14.18 4.76
C ARG A 870 -39.87 13.84 5.90
N ILE A 871 -39.56 14.80 6.76
CA ILE A 871 -38.62 14.64 7.87
C ILE A 871 -39.38 14.08 9.06
N SER A 872 -39.25 12.78 9.34
CA SER A 872 -39.85 12.18 10.54
C SER A 872 -39.20 12.72 11.83
N GLU A 873 -39.92 12.78 12.94
CA GLU A 873 -39.36 13.11 14.27
C GLU A 873 -38.20 12.18 14.68
N LYS A 874 -38.12 10.96 14.12
CA LYS A 874 -37.02 10.01 14.36
C LYS A 874 -35.74 10.34 13.57
N LEU A 875 -35.81 11.18 12.54
CA LEU A 875 -34.67 11.58 11.71
C LEU A 875 -33.99 12.85 12.25
N LEU A 876 -34.77 13.77 12.82
CA LEU A 876 -34.27 15.02 13.40
C LEU A 876 -33.82 14.80 14.85
N GLU A 877 -32.51 14.68 15.08
CA GLU A 877 -31.96 14.52 16.42
C GLU A 877 -31.83 15.88 17.11
N ILE A 878 -32.94 16.37 17.68
CA ILE A 878 -33.07 17.70 18.28
C ILE A 878 -31.98 17.98 19.34
N ALA A 879 -31.49 16.93 20.02
CA ALA A 879 -30.42 17.04 21.01
C ALA A 879 -29.11 17.62 20.45
N LEU A 880 -28.89 17.56 19.14
CA LEU A 880 -27.68 18.05 18.50
C LEU A 880 -27.60 19.59 18.40
N PHE A 881 -28.75 20.27 18.44
CA PHE A 881 -28.87 21.72 18.25
C PHE A 881 -28.87 22.48 19.59
N ASN A 882 -28.46 23.75 19.55
CA ASN A 882 -28.61 24.64 20.72
C ASN A 882 -30.07 25.13 20.87
N ASP A 883 -30.40 25.71 22.03
CA ASP A 883 -31.79 26.08 22.33
C ASP A 883 -32.30 27.23 21.43
N HIS A 884 -31.42 28.09 20.93
CA HIS A 884 -31.79 29.16 19.99
C HIS A 884 -32.18 28.59 18.61
N GLU A 885 -31.40 27.65 18.08
CA GLU A 885 -31.65 26.92 16.84
C GLU A 885 -32.95 26.10 16.94
N LYS A 886 -33.15 25.35 18.04
CA LYS A 886 -34.38 24.59 18.29
C LYS A 886 -35.61 25.49 18.26
N ASN A 887 -35.56 26.60 18.99
CA ASN A 887 -36.66 27.56 19.05
C ASN A 887 -36.97 28.16 17.67
N TYR A 888 -35.93 28.45 16.88
CA TYR A 888 -36.10 28.96 15.53
C TYR A 888 -36.75 27.93 14.60
N LEU A 889 -36.28 26.68 14.61
CA LEU A 889 -36.87 25.59 13.82
C LEU A 889 -38.32 25.31 14.22
N ASP A 890 -38.60 25.30 15.53
CA ASP A 890 -39.92 25.01 16.07
C ASP A 890 -40.97 26.05 15.67
N ARG A 891 -40.60 27.34 15.78
CA ARG A 891 -41.48 28.46 15.46
C ARG A 891 -41.76 28.60 13.97
N ASN A 892 -40.75 28.36 13.13
CA ASN A 892 -40.84 28.68 11.71
C ASN A 892 -41.23 27.49 10.82
N PHE A 893 -40.93 26.25 11.25
CA PHE A 893 -41.07 25.07 10.37
C PHE A 893 -41.76 23.87 11.02
N LEU A 894 -41.65 23.65 12.34
CA LEU A 894 -42.17 22.45 13.02
C LEU A 894 -43.49 22.65 13.80
N ASN A 895 -44.08 23.85 13.76
CA ASN A 895 -45.38 24.19 14.35
C ASN A 895 -45.48 23.91 15.87
N ASN A 896 -44.48 24.32 16.67
CA ASN A 896 -44.48 24.22 18.13
C ASN A 896 -44.61 22.78 18.68
N LYS A 897 -43.97 21.80 18.05
CA LYS A 897 -44.00 20.38 18.47
C LYS A 897 -42.88 20.02 19.44
N LEU A 898 -41.86 20.86 19.60
CA LEU A 898 -40.67 20.51 20.38
C LEU A 898 -40.86 20.80 21.89
N PRO A 899 -40.40 19.90 22.78
CA PRO A 899 -40.47 20.11 24.22
C PRO A 899 -39.51 21.23 24.66
N ARG A 900 -40.04 22.23 25.38
CA ARG A 900 -39.24 23.31 26.00
C ARG A 900 -38.55 22.77 27.25
N LYS A 901 -37.28 22.41 27.14
CA LYS A 901 -36.37 22.26 28.28
C LYS A 901 -35.24 23.27 28.12
N GLU A 902 -35.02 24.09 29.14
CA GLU A 902 -33.84 24.95 29.24
C GLU A 902 -32.63 24.06 29.61
N SER A 903 -31.65 23.95 28.71
CA SER A 903 -30.36 23.32 29.01
C SER A 903 -29.32 24.41 29.27
N GLN A 904 -28.64 24.38 30.41
CA GLN A 904 -27.64 25.39 30.82
C GLN A 904 -26.25 25.22 30.17
N THR A 905 -26.12 24.40 29.12
CA THR A 905 -24.82 24.12 28.47
C THR A 905 -24.42 25.23 27.49
N MET A 906 -23.19 25.75 27.58
CA MET A 906 -22.70 26.85 26.74
C MET A 906 -22.51 26.40 25.28
N TYR A 907 -22.11 25.14 25.05
CA TYR A 907 -21.90 24.60 23.70
C TYR A 907 -22.88 23.46 23.36
N SER A 908 -23.41 23.48 22.14
CA SER A 908 -24.18 22.37 21.57
C SER A 908 -23.29 21.15 21.28
N ILE A 909 -23.92 19.99 21.09
CA ILE A 909 -23.20 18.75 20.75
C ILE A 909 -22.44 18.91 19.43
N LEU A 910 -23.02 19.59 18.43
CA LEU A 910 -22.36 19.81 17.14
C LEU A 910 -21.17 20.79 17.25
N GLU A 911 -21.28 21.84 18.06
CA GLU A 911 -20.15 22.74 18.35
C GLU A 911 -19.03 22.01 19.07
N LYS A 912 -19.36 21.23 20.11
CA LYS A 912 -18.40 20.34 20.79
C LYS A 912 -17.74 19.36 19.81
N THR A 913 -18.51 18.82 18.87
CA THR A 913 -17.97 17.91 17.84
C THR A 913 -16.96 18.61 16.94
N LEU A 914 -17.27 19.83 16.47
CA LEU A 914 -16.37 20.63 15.65
C LEU A 914 -15.10 21.01 16.42
N LEU A 915 -15.22 21.36 17.69
CA LEU A 915 -14.08 21.67 18.56
C LEU A 915 -13.20 20.44 18.79
N LEU A 916 -13.79 19.30 19.15
CA LEU A 916 -13.06 18.04 19.31
C LEU A 916 -12.36 17.64 18.00
N LYS A 917 -12.94 17.93 16.84
CA LYS A 917 -12.34 17.62 15.54
C LYS A 917 -11.02 18.37 15.28
N SER A 918 -10.82 19.53 15.91
CA SER A 918 -9.57 20.30 15.83
C SER A 918 -8.43 19.73 16.68
N VAL A 919 -8.72 18.72 17.52
CA VAL A 919 -7.78 18.15 18.48
C VAL A 919 -7.01 16.99 17.85
N ASP A 920 -5.68 16.97 18.01
CA ASP A 920 -4.78 15.94 17.45
C ASP A 920 -5.20 14.49 17.74
N LEU A 921 -5.87 14.26 18.89
CA LEU A 921 -6.32 12.94 19.33
C LEU A 921 -7.58 12.46 18.58
N PHE A 922 -8.39 13.39 18.07
CA PHE A 922 -9.71 13.09 17.48
C PHE A 922 -9.85 13.56 16.02
N GLU A 923 -8.85 14.26 15.48
CA GLU A 923 -8.84 14.82 14.11
C GLU A 923 -9.24 13.79 13.04
N THR A 924 -8.79 12.54 13.15
CA THR A 924 -9.08 11.49 12.16
C THR A 924 -10.37 10.74 12.41
N ILE A 925 -11.10 11.03 13.50
CA ILE A 925 -12.37 10.36 13.83
C ILE A 925 -13.51 11.07 13.07
N PRO A 926 -14.34 10.36 12.29
CA PRO A 926 -15.49 10.96 11.61
C PRO A 926 -16.40 11.72 12.58
N GLY A 927 -16.89 12.89 12.18
CA GLY A 927 -17.70 13.78 13.03
C GLY A 927 -18.93 13.10 13.61
N GLU A 928 -19.59 12.21 12.87
CA GLU A 928 -20.73 11.43 13.35
C GLU A 928 -20.37 10.57 14.57
N ILE A 929 -19.20 9.92 14.52
CA ILE A 929 -18.69 9.09 15.61
C ILE A 929 -18.25 9.98 16.78
N LEU A 930 -17.58 11.08 16.47
CA LEU A 930 -17.09 12.05 17.46
C LEU A 930 -18.23 12.75 18.20
N SER A 931 -19.41 12.90 17.57
CA SER A 931 -20.61 13.45 18.22
C SER A 931 -21.08 12.63 19.42
N LYS A 932 -20.80 11.31 19.40
CA LYS A 932 -21.09 10.42 20.54
C LYS A 932 -20.18 10.75 21.73
N ILE A 933 -18.92 11.10 21.46
CA ILE A 933 -17.96 11.56 22.49
C ILE A 933 -18.36 12.95 23.00
N ALA A 934 -18.72 13.85 22.09
CA ALA A 934 -19.22 15.18 22.44
C ALA A 934 -20.41 15.12 23.40
N ARG A 935 -21.32 14.16 23.20
CA ARG A 935 -22.51 13.96 24.05
C ARG A 935 -22.19 13.57 25.50
N ILE A 936 -21.10 12.85 25.74
CA ILE A 936 -20.67 12.45 27.09
C ILE A 936 -19.65 13.42 27.71
N SER A 937 -19.28 14.48 26.98
CA SER A 937 -18.32 15.48 27.46
C SER A 937 -19.00 16.56 28.29
N VAL A 938 -18.36 16.93 29.39
CA VAL A 938 -18.85 17.92 30.36
C VAL A 938 -17.97 19.17 30.25
N GLU A 939 -18.60 20.34 30.24
CA GLU A 939 -17.90 21.64 30.26
C GLU A 939 -17.40 21.95 31.66
N ILE A 940 -16.15 22.41 31.75
CA ILE A 940 -15.53 22.88 32.99
C ILE A 940 -14.91 24.23 32.72
N GLU A 941 -15.28 25.21 33.54
CA GLU A 941 -14.67 26.52 33.59
C GLU A 941 -13.64 26.52 34.72
N THR A 942 -12.46 27.08 34.45
CA THR A 942 -11.38 27.20 35.44
C THR A 942 -10.83 28.61 35.43
N GLU A 943 -10.69 29.21 36.61
CA GLU A 943 -10.12 30.55 36.78
C GLU A 943 -8.59 30.53 36.64
N GLU A 944 -7.97 31.69 36.41
CA GLU A 944 -6.51 31.83 36.44
C GLU A 944 -5.91 31.25 37.75
N SER A 945 -4.84 30.46 37.62
CA SER A 945 -4.14 29.75 38.71
C SER A 945 -4.92 28.61 39.38
N GLU A 946 -6.10 28.22 38.89
CA GLU A 946 -6.83 27.06 39.40
C GLU A 946 -6.15 25.73 39.01
N ILE A 947 -6.05 24.79 39.97
CA ILE A 947 -5.45 23.47 39.74
C ILE A 947 -6.52 22.52 39.20
N ILE A 948 -6.27 21.93 38.03
CA ILE A 948 -7.18 20.96 37.39
C ILE A 948 -6.98 19.57 38.00
N PHE A 949 -5.73 19.16 38.19
CA PHE A 949 -5.30 17.96 38.90
C PHE A 949 -3.82 18.05 39.27
N ASP A 950 -3.40 17.28 40.27
CA ASP A 950 -2.03 17.24 40.78
C ASP A 950 -1.22 16.03 40.24
N GLU A 951 0.10 16.13 40.32
CA GLU A 951 1.02 15.02 40.02
C GLU A 951 0.81 13.88 41.04
N GLY A 952 0.62 12.65 40.56
CA GLY A 952 0.35 11.47 41.39
C GLY A 952 -1.13 11.21 41.69
N ASP A 953 -2.04 12.11 41.30
CA ASP A 953 -3.49 11.86 41.41
C ASP A 953 -3.92 10.65 40.56
N HIS A 954 -4.96 9.94 40.97
CA HIS A 954 -5.58 8.94 40.09
C HIS A 954 -6.27 9.62 38.92
N GLY A 955 -5.86 9.30 37.69
CA GLY A 955 -6.41 9.93 36.49
C GLY A 955 -7.53 9.12 35.85
N ASP A 956 -8.78 9.47 36.14
CA ASP A 956 -9.98 8.81 35.60
C ASP A 956 -10.64 9.57 34.43
N SER A 957 -9.99 10.63 33.94
CA SER A 957 -10.59 11.59 33.00
C SER A 957 -9.54 12.22 32.09
N LEU A 958 -9.95 12.64 30.89
CA LEU A 958 -9.16 13.47 29.99
C LEU A 958 -9.80 14.85 29.87
N PHE A 959 -8.99 15.88 29.59
CA PHE A 959 -9.48 17.24 29.38
C PHE A 959 -9.00 17.77 28.02
N VAL A 960 -9.90 18.40 27.29
CA VAL A 960 -9.62 19.10 26.03
C VAL A 960 -9.72 20.60 26.27
N ILE A 961 -8.68 21.35 25.94
CA ILE A 961 -8.64 22.80 26.09
C ILE A 961 -9.42 23.42 24.91
N ILE A 962 -10.53 24.10 25.21
CA ILE A 962 -11.36 24.79 24.22
C ILE A 962 -10.93 26.24 24.08
N SER A 963 -10.75 26.91 25.21
CA SER A 963 -10.28 28.29 25.31
C SER A 963 -9.36 28.43 26.53
N GLY A 964 -8.40 29.34 26.45
CA GLY A 964 -7.42 29.58 27.51
C GLY A 964 -6.11 28.78 27.35
N LYS A 965 -5.30 28.77 28.41
CA LYS A 965 -3.97 28.13 28.45
C LYS A 965 -3.77 27.39 29.77
N ILE A 966 -3.24 26.18 29.67
CA ILE A 966 -2.93 25.33 30.82
C ILE A 966 -1.41 25.13 30.91
N ASN A 967 -0.85 25.39 32.08
CA ASN A 967 0.54 25.12 32.40
C ASN A 967 0.66 23.68 32.96
N VAL A 968 1.56 22.89 32.37
CA VAL A 968 1.86 21.53 32.79
C VAL A 968 3.23 21.51 33.47
N THR A 969 3.25 21.14 34.75
CA THR A 969 4.44 21.14 35.61
C THR A 969 4.74 19.75 36.16
N GLN A 970 5.99 19.31 36.13
CA GLN A 970 6.45 18.05 36.73
C GLN A 970 7.69 18.32 37.58
N ASN A 971 7.75 17.78 38.79
CA ASN A 971 8.84 18.08 39.75
C ASN A 971 9.10 19.60 39.88
N ASP A 972 8.04 20.41 40.02
CA ASP A 972 8.05 21.87 40.10
C ASP A 972 8.64 22.64 38.88
N ASN A 973 8.94 21.95 37.78
CA ASN A 973 9.40 22.57 36.53
C ASN A 973 8.28 22.60 35.48
N SER A 974 8.06 23.77 34.85
CA SER A 974 7.14 23.89 33.72
C SER A 974 7.71 23.15 32.51
N ILE A 975 7.01 22.09 32.07
CA ILE A 975 7.38 21.31 30.89
C ILE A 975 6.81 21.96 29.63
N ALA A 976 5.55 22.42 29.71
CA ALA A 976 4.83 22.97 28.57
C ALA A 976 3.66 23.85 29.02
N VAL A 977 3.36 24.88 28.21
CA VAL A 977 2.10 25.61 28.26
C VAL A 977 1.29 25.22 27.03
N LEU A 978 0.11 24.65 27.26
CA LEU A 978 -0.78 24.12 26.22
C LEU A 978 -1.96 25.06 26.04
N GLY A 979 -2.24 25.44 24.79
CA GLY A 979 -3.41 26.26 24.44
C GLY A 979 -4.56 25.44 23.87
N SER A 980 -5.58 26.14 23.38
CA SER A 980 -6.74 25.58 22.66
C SER A 980 -6.35 24.50 21.63
N GLY A 981 -7.16 23.43 21.55
CA GLY A 981 -6.96 22.29 20.66
C GLY A 981 -6.02 21.20 21.19
N ARG A 982 -5.47 21.37 22.40
CA ARG A 982 -4.63 20.35 23.06
C ARG A 982 -5.40 19.54 24.11
N CYS A 983 -4.93 18.32 24.35
CA CYS A 983 -5.41 17.46 25.43
C CYS A 983 -4.41 17.42 26.60
N ILE A 984 -4.94 17.21 27.80
CA ILE A 984 -4.18 16.84 28.99
C ILE A 984 -4.83 15.63 29.66
N GLY A 985 -3.99 14.82 30.32
CA GLY A 985 -4.46 13.68 31.08
C GLY A 985 -4.90 12.47 30.23
N GLU A 986 -4.55 12.44 28.95
CA GLU A 986 -4.92 11.35 28.03
C GLU A 986 -4.23 10.03 28.35
N MET A 987 -3.03 10.07 28.95
CA MET A 987 -2.25 8.88 29.30
C MET A 987 -2.95 8.10 30.42
N ALA A 988 -3.21 8.75 31.55
CA ALA A 988 -3.87 8.15 32.70
C ALA A 988 -5.27 7.57 32.39
N LEU A 989 -6.00 8.19 31.45
CA LEU A 989 -7.27 7.64 30.96
C LEU A 989 -7.10 6.26 30.31
N LEU A 990 -5.99 6.00 29.64
CA LEU A 990 -5.75 4.79 28.85
C LEU A 990 -5.04 3.67 29.63
N ASP A 991 -4.07 4.02 30.49
CA ASP A 991 -3.22 3.06 31.19
C ASP A 991 -3.53 2.89 32.69
N GLN A 992 -4.38 3.76 33.26
CA GLN A 992 -4.72 3.80 34.69
C GLN A 992 -3.51 4.05 35.62
N GLU A 993 -2.42 4.62 35.09
CA GLU A 993 -1.31 5.09 35.93
C GLU A 993 -1.65 6.45 36.59
N PRO A 994 -0.98 6.81 37.70
CA PRO A 994 -1.10 8.14 38.31
C PRO A 994 -0.77 9.27 37.32
N ARG A 995 -1.36 10.45 37.51
CA ARG A 995 -1.05 11.65 36.71
C ARG A 995 0.46 11.91 36.72
N SER A 996 1.05 11.97 35.53
CA SER A 996 2.50 12.14 35.36
C SER A 996 3.01 13.57 35.61
N ALA A 997 2.11 14.55 35.70
CA ALA A 997 2.39 15.96 35.91
C ALA A 997 1.16 16.68 36.49
N ARG A 998 1.37 17.82 37.15
CA ARG A 998 0.32 18.76 37.59
C ARG A 998 -0.14 19.63 36.41
N ALA A 999 -1.44 19.92 36.35
CA ALA A 999 -2.02 20.85 35.39
C ALA A 999 -2.69 22.02 36.11
N THR A 1000 -2.29 23.25 35.79
CA THR A 1000 -2.81 24.47 36.40
C THR A 1000 -3.21 25.47 35.31
N SER A 1001 -4.36 26.10 35.47
CA SER A 1001 -4.84 27.12 34.55
C SER A 1001 -3.94 28.35 34.59
N PHE A 1002 -3.51 28.84 33.43
CA PHE A 1002 -2.65 30.02 33.30
C PHE A 1002 -3.45 31.31 33.07
N GLU A 1003 -4.69 31.19 32.59
CA GLU A 1003 -5.67 32.26 32.36
C GLU A 1003 -7.07 31.63 32.43
N ASP A 1004 -8.14 32.41 32.55
CA ASP A 1004 -9.51 31.87 32.53
C ASP A 1004 -9.72 30.95 31.32
N SER A 1005 -10.04 29.69 31.60
CA SER A 1005 -10.00 28.60 30.61
C SER A 1005 -11.30 27.80 30.62
N ILE A 1006 -11.66 27.28 29.45
CA ILE A 1006 -12.80 26.38 29.27
C ILE A 1006 -12.29 25.04 28.74
N LEU A 1007 -12.68 23.96 29.41
CA LEU A 1007 -12.25 22.60 29.16
C LEU A 1007 -13.45 21.70 28.89
N LEU A 1008 -13.29 20.70 28.02
CA LEU A 1008 -14.20 19.55 27.96
C LEU A 1008 -13.59 18.37 28.71
N LYS A 1009 -14.23 17.95 29.79
CA LYS A 1009 -13.88 16.74 30.55
C LYS A 1009 -14.63 15.54 29.99
N ILE A 1010 -13.89 14.46 29.74
CA ILE A 1010 -14.46 13.16 29.35
C ILE A 1010 -14.00 12.12 30.38
N HIS A 1011 -14.96 11.49 31.04
CA HIS A 1011 -14.72 10.45 32.03
C HIS A 1011 -14.37 9.11 31.36
N GLN A 1012 -13.50 8.34 32.01
CA GLN A 1012 -13.05 7.03 31.54
C GLN A 1012 -14.21 6.05 31.34
N GLU A 1013 -15.14 5.96 32.28
CA GLU A 1013 -16.28 5.03 32.20
C GLU A 1013 -17.10 5.25 30.91
N GLY A 1014 -17.54 6.49 30.67
CA GLY A 1014 -18.26 6.85 29.45
C GLY A 1014 -17.42 6.66 28.18
N PHE A 1015 -16.11 6.94 28.24
CA PHE A 1015 -15.21 6.74 27.10
C PHE A 1015 -15.02 5.26 26.75
N TYR A 1016 -14.83 4.39 27.75
CA TYR A 1016 -14.65 2.95 27.56
C TYR A 1016 -15.93 2.25 27.14
N GLU A 1017 -17.08 2.62 27.72
CA GLU A 1017 -18.39 2.10 27.30
C GLU A 1017 -18.64 2.42 25.81
N LEU A 1018 -18.28 3.64 25.42
CA LEU A 1018 -18.41 4.12 24.05
C LEU A 1018 -17.41 3.44 23.10
N MET A 1019 -16.19 3.13 23.54
CA MET A 1019 -15.23 2.31 22.78
C MET A 1019 -15.70 0.85 22.64
N ALA A 1020 -16.24 0.25 23.70
CA ALA A 1020 -16.76 -1.11 23.69
C ALA A 1020 -17.93 -1.26 22.72
N SER A 1021 -18.80 -0.24 22.68
CA SER A 1021 -19.96 -0.18 21.79
C SER A 1021 -19.61 0.25 20.36
N ASN A 1022 -18.42 0.83 20.12
CA ASN A 1022 -18.00 1.35 18.81
C ASN A 1022 -16.52 1.01 18.55
N PRO A 1023 -16.23 -0.21 18.04
CA PRO A 1023 -14.86 -0.68 17.78
C PRO A 1023 -14.03 0.25 16.89
N ASP A 1024 -14.68 1.03 16.01
CA ASP A 1024 -14.02 1.99 15.14
C ASP A 1024 -13.28 3.08 15.92
N ILE A 1025 -13.79 3.50 17.08
CA ILE A 1025 -13.16 4.52 17.94
C ILE A 1025 -11.86 3.99 18.51
N MET A 1026 -11.89 2.77 19.05
CA MET A 1026 -10.69 2.08 19.55
C MET A 1026 -9.63 1.95 18.45
N LYS A 1027 -10.03 1.52 17.25
CA LYS A 1027 -9.14 1.38 16.09
C LYS A 1027 -8.44 2.69 15.72
N GLN A 1028 -9.15 3.82 15.79
CA GLN A 1028 -8.56 5.13 15.51
C GLN A 1028 -7.58 5.58 16.60
N ILE A 1029 -7.92 5.38 17.87
CA ILE A 1029 -7.04 5.72 19.00
C ILE A 1029 -5.73 4.92 18.92
N VAL A 1030 -5.80 3.60 18.70
CA VAL A 1030 -4.62 2.74 18.56
C VAL A 1030 -3.73 3.19 17.39
N LYS A 1031 -4.32 3.58 16.25
CA LYS A 1031 -3.57 4.12 15.11
C LYS A 1031 -2.81 5.41 15.48
N ILE A 1032 -3.45 6.31 16.22
CA ILE A 1032 -2.83 7.58 16.66
C ILE A 1032 -1.67 7.33 17.62
N LEU A 1033 -1.87 6.47 18.63
CA LEU A 1033 -0.81 6.10 19.59
C LEU A 1033 0.38 5.47 18.87
N THR A 1034 0.12 4.53 17.95
CA THR A 1034 1.17 3.89 17.15
C THR A 1034 1.92 4.91 16.28
N ARG A 1035 1.21 5.89 15.70
CA ARG A 1035 1.84 6.98 14.93
C ARG A 1035 2.75 7.82 15.83
N ARG A 1036 2.32 8.17 17.03
CA ARG A 1036 3.13 8.92 18.02
C ARG A 1036 4.39 8.15 18.41
N VAL A 1037 4.28 6.86 18.73
CA VAL A 1037 5.44 6.00 19.04
C VAL A 1037 6.44 5.97 17.87
N ARG A 1038 5.96 5.81 16.63
CA ARG A 1038 6.84 5.83 15.45
C ARG A 1038 7.53 7.18 15.25
N MET A 1039 6.82 8.29 15.44
CA MET A 1039 7.41 9.64 15.35
C MET A 1039 8.48 9.84 16.43
N MET A 1040 8.23 9.37 17.66
CA MET A 1040 9.19 9.43 18.75
C MET A 1040 10.44 8.59 18.43
N ASN A 1041 10.27 7.36 17.94
CA ASN A 1041 11.39 6.51 17.51
C ASN A 1041 12.19 7.15 16.37
N LYS A 1042 11.52 7.79 15.39
CA LYS A 1042 12.18 8.49 14.28
C LYS A 1042 13.01 9.68 14.78
N LYS A 1043 12.46 10.47 15.72
CA LYS A 1043 13.21 11.55 16.39
C LYS A 1043 14.41 11.01 17.17
N LEU A 1044 14.23 9.94 17.94
CA LEU A 1044 15.32 9.31 18.69
C LEU A 1044 16.44 8.81 17.77
N THR A 1045 16.06 8.18 16.65
CA THR A 1045 17.01 7.66 15.65
C THR A 1045 17.81 8.79 15.01
N ASN A 1046 17.15 9.92 14.70
CA ASN A 1046 17.79 11.10 14.14
C ASN A 1046 18.72 11.83 15.13
N VAL A 1047 18.47 11.72 16.44
CA VAL A 1047 19.34 12.29 17.48
C VAL A 1047 20.56 11.38 17.73
N LEU A 1048 20.42 10.09 17.48
CA LEU A 1048 21.47 9.08 17.66
C LEU A 1048 22.35 8.88 16.39
N SER A 1049 21.98 9.48 15.26
CA SER A 1049 22.69 9.40 13.96
C SER A 1049 23.40 10.71 13.64
#